data_AF-A0A8D1V6G2-F1
#
_entry.id   AF-A0A8D1V6G2-F1
#
_cell.length_a   1.000
_cell.length_b   1.000
_cell.length_c   1.000
_cell.angle_alpha   90.00
_cell.angle_beta   90.00
_cell.angle_gamma   90.00
#
_symmetry.space_group_name_H-M   'P 1'
#
loop_
_entity.id
_entity.type
_entity.pdbx_description
1 polymer ?
#
loop_
_entity_poly.entity_id
_entity_poly.type
_entity_poly.pdbx_seq_one_letter_code
_entity_poly.pdbx_strand_id
1 'polypeptide(L)'
;SRWIKFEEKVEEGGERWSKPHVSTLSLHSLFELRTCLQTGTVLLDLDSGSLPQIIDDVIEKQIEDGLLRPELRERVSYVLLRKHRHQTKKPIHRSLVDIGKSVSSTTNRGPARSPAAGPSLHHSTEDLRIRQSANYGRLCHAQSRSMNDISLTPNTDQRKNKFMKKIPKDSEASNVLVGEVDFLDQPFIAFVRLIQSAMLGGVTEVPVPTRFLFILLGPSGRAKSYNEIGRAIATLMVDDLFSDVAYKARNREDLIAGIDEFLDEVIVLPPGEWDPNIRIEPPKKVPSADKRKSVFSLTEPGQMNGSVAGGLGGPAGGGGGGAGSGSGGSGAGGGSSGDDGEMPTVHEVGEELIWTGRFFGGLCLDVKRKLPWFPSDFYDGFHIQSISAILFIYLGCITNAITFGGLLGDATDNYQGVMESFLGTAMAGSLFCLFSGQPLIILSSTGPILIFEKLLFDFSKGNGLDYMEFRLWIGLHSAVQCLILVATDASFIIKYITRFTEEGFSTLISFIFIYDAIKKMIGAFKYYPINMNFKPDSITTYKCECVAPDTANTTAFNASATLPPNTNTSLYNPLNLTALDWSLLSKKECLNYGGRLLGNSCQFIPDLALMSFILFFGTYSMTLTLKKFKFSRYFPTKVRALVADFSIIFSILMFCGIDACFGLATPKLLVPSVIKPTRPDRGWFVAPFGKNPWWVYLASILPALLVTILIFMDQQITAVIVNRKENKLRKAAGYHLDLFWVGILMALCSFMGLPWYVAATVISIAHIDSLKMETETSAPGEQPQFLGVREQRVTGTIVFVLTGISVFLAPVLQYIPLPVLYGVFLYMGVASLNGIQFWDRCKLFLMPAKHQPDYAFLRHVPLRRIHLFTLVQILCLAVLWILKSTVAAIIFPVMILGLIIVRRLLDLIFSQHDLAWIDNILPEKEKKEVDKKKKRRKGTQEDSDEEPQFPPPSVIKIPMESVQSDPQNGIHCITRKRSSSWSYSL
;
A
#
# COMPACT_ATOMS: atom_id res chain seq x y z
N SER A 1 -32.65 2.68 -30.85
CA SER A 1 -32.05 3.49 -29.78
C SER A 1 -31.80 4.91 -30.29
N ARG A 2 -31.36 5.83 -29.43
CA ARG A 2 -30.77 7.12 -29.82
C ARG A 2 -29.60 7.45 -28.89
N TRP A 3 -28.74 8.37 -29.34
CA TRP A 3 -27.62 8.88 -28.57
C TRP A 3 -27.56 10.41 -28.68
N ILE A 4 -27.07 11.06 -27.63
CA ILE A 4 -26.66 12.50 -27.61
C ILE A 4 -25.32 12.62 -26.88
N LYS A 5 -25.18 11.91 -25.76
CA LYS A 5 -23.93 11.66 -25.01
C LYS A 5 -23.85 10.23 -24.47
N PHE A 6 -25.01 9.65 -24.20
CA PHE A 6 -25.22 8.30 -23.68
C PHE A 6 -26.37 7.65 -24.45
N GLU A 7 -26.49 6.32 -24.39
CA GLU A 7 -27.55 5.58 -25.08
C GLU A 7 -28.90 5.73 -24.35
N GLU A 8 -29.97 5.98 -25.11
CA GLU A 8 -31.35 5.85 -24.67
C GLU A 8 -32.07 4.81 -25.56
N LYS A 9 -32.75 3.85 -24.92
CA LYS A 9 -33.55 2.80 -25.58
C LYS A 9 -35.04 3.07 -25.34
N VAL A 10 -35.90 2.70 -26.28
CA VAL A 10 -37.36 2.69 -26.05
C VAL A 10 -37.68 1.47 -25.18
N GLU A 11 -38.55 1.64 -24.19
CA GLU A 11 -38.95 0.55 -23.28
C GLU A 11 -40.02 -0.34 -23.92
N GLU A 12 -40.09 -1.60 -23.48
CA GLU A 12 -41.06 -2.58 -24.00
C GLU A 12 -42.49 -2.06 -23.76
N GLY A 13 -43.25 -1.91 -24.85
CA GLY A 13 -44.54 -1.21 -24.87
C GLY A 13 -44.54 0.09 -25.68
N GLY A 14 -43.38 0.69 -25.98
CA GLY A 14 -43.23 1.79 -26.95
C GLY A 14 -43.65 3.18 -26.45
N GLU A 15 -44.17 3.31 -25.22
CA GLU A 15 -44.69 4.57 -24.69
C GLU A 15 -43.64 5.44 -23.96
N ARG A 16 -42.48 4.87 -23.60
CA ARG A 16 -41.45 5.54 -22.78
C ARG A 16 -40.02 5.32 -23.29
N TRP A 17 -39.19 6.35 -23.12
CA TRP A 17 -37.73 6.26 -23.27
C TRP A 17 -37.08 5.96 -21.92
N SER A 18 -36.09 5.07 -21.92
CA SER A 18 -35.30 4.75 -20.74
C SER A 18 -34.42 5.91 -20.28
N LYS A 19 -33.89 5.82 -19.05
CA LYS A 19 -32.84 6.75 -18.58
C LYS A 19 -31.57 6.61 -19.45
N PRO A 20 -30.82 7.71 -19.67
CA PRO A 20 -29.51 7.65 -20.31
C PRO A 20 -28.58 6.67 -19.58
N HIS A 21 -27.89 5.79 -20.32
CA HIS A 21 -26.96 4.82 -19.78
C HIS A 21 -25.73 4.66 -20.69
N VAL A 22 -24.62 4.22 -20.11
CA VAL A 22 -23.41 3.92 -20.89
C VAL A 22 -23.70 2.76 -21.84
N SER A 23 -23.34 2.92 -23.11
CA SER A 23 -23.52 1.93 -24.16
C SER A 23 -22.59 0.73 -23.95
N THR A 24 -23.13 -0.39 -23.49
CA THR A 24 -22.41 -1.68 -23.48
C THR A 24 -22.36 -2.24 -24.90
N LEU A 25 -21.19 -2.20 -25.52
CA LEU A 25 -20.94 -2.73 -26.86
C LEU A 25 -20.18 -4.06 -26.78
N SER A 26 -20.39 -4.94 -27.75
CA SER A 26 -19.52 -6.10 -27.91
C SER A 26 -18.23 -5.70 -28.64
N LEU A 27 -17.07 -6.16 -28.15
CA LEU A 27 -15.79 -5.92 -28.83
C LEU A 27 -15.81 -6.45 -30.28
N HIS A 28 -16.52 -7.56 -30.50
CA HIS A 28 -16.71 -8.13 -31.84
C HIS A 28 -17.41 -7.16 -32.80
N SER A 29 -18.44 -6.43 -32.35
CA SER A 29 -19.16 -5.46 -33.20
C SER A 29 -18.31 -4.26 -33.65
N LEU A 30 -17.29 -3.88 -32.88
CA LEU A 30 -16.33 -2.84 -33.29
C LEU A 30 -15.39 -3.35 -34.39
N PHE A 31 -14.91 -4.60 -34.29
CA PHE A 31 -14.14 -5.23 -35.36
C PHE A 31 -14.99 -5.50 -36.62
N GLU A 32 -16.24 -5.97 -36.48
CA GLU A 32 -17.15 -6.10 -37.62
C GLU A 32 -17.41 -4.74 -38.28
N LEU A 33 -17.60 -3.66 -37.51
CA LEU A 33 -17.75 -2.31 -38.04
C LEU A 33 -16.50 -1.81 -38.77
N ARG A 34 -15.30 -2.07 -38.24
CA ARG A 34 -14.02 -1.77 -38.90
C ARG A 34 -13.94 -2.44 -40.27
N THR A 35 -14.30 -3.73 -40.35
CA THR A 35 -14.41 -4.45 -41.62
C THR A 35 -15.47 -3.83 -42.53
N CYS A 36 -16.63 -3.42 -41.99
CA CYS A 36 -17.70 -2.78 -42.78
C CYS A 36 -17.24 -1.47 -43.45
N LEU A 37 -16.48 -0.60 -42.76
CA LEU A 37 -15.93 0.61 -43.38
C LEU A 37 -14.75 0.32 -44.33
N GLN A 38 -14.04 -0.79 -44.11
CA GLN A 38 -12.95 -1.21 -45.00
C GLN A 38 -13.47 -1.73 -46.34
N THR A 39 -14.51 -2.60 -46.33
CA THR A 39 -15.04 -3.24 -47.55
C THR A 39 -16.24 -2.52 -48.16
N GLY A 40 -16.96 -1.72 -47.39
CA GLY A 40 -18.15 -0.99 -47.85
C GLY A 40 -17.83 0.24 -48.72
N THR A 41 -18.89 0.85 -49.24
CA THR A 41 -18.80 2.09 -50.02
C THR A 41 -18.75 3.29 -49.07
N VAL A 42 -17.73 4.12 -49.22
CA VAL A 42 -17.54 5.35 -48.42
C VAL A 42 -17.63 6.54 -49.37
N LEU A 43 -18.67 7.36 -49.22
CA LEU A 43 -18.89 8.59 -49.99
C LEU A 43 -18.72 9.79 -49.06
N LEU A 44 -17.65 10.56 -49.27
CA LEU A 44 -17.38 11.78 -48.53
C LEU A 44 -17.74 12.99 -49.39
N ASP A 45 -18.35 13.99 -48.77
CA ASP A 45 -18.69 15.29 -49.37
C ASP A 45 -19.67 15.23 -50.55
N LEU A 46 -20.74 14.44 -50.39
CA LEU A 46 -21.83 14.34 -51.36
C LEU A 46 -22.75 15.60 -51.31
N ASP A 47 -23.05 16.20 -52.45
CA ASP A 47 -23.87 17.43 -52.58
C ASP A 47 -25.38 17.17 -52.74
N SER A 48 -25.84 15.97 -52.39
CA SER A 48 -27.21 15.51 -52.62
C SER A 48 -28.15 15.90 -51.47
N GLY A 49 -29.08 16.83 -51.74
CA GLY A 49 -29.99 17.41 -50.74
C GLY A 49 -31.24 16.59 -50.38
N SER A 50 -31.46 15.43 -51.00
CA SER A 50 -32.66 14.61 -50.78
C SER A 50 -32.35 13.12 -50.60
N LEU A 51 -33.15 12.43 -49.79
CA LEU A 51 -32.97 11.00 -49.48
C LEU A 51 -32.98 10.10 -50.74
N PRO A 52 -33.86 10.30 -51.75
CA PRO A 52 -33.82 9.51 -52.98
C PRO A 52 -32.51 9.66 -53.76
N GLN A 53 -32.02 10.90 -53.94
CA GLN A 53 -30.76 11.16 -54.62
C GLN A 53 -29.59 10.44 -53.91
N ILE A 54 -29.48 10.60 -52.58
CA ILE A 54 -28.43 9.94 -51.80
C ILE A 54 -28.49 8.41 -51.95
N ILE A 55 -29.68 7.81 -52.00
CA ILE A 55 -29.85 6.36 -52.17
C ILE A 55 -29.47 5.93 -53.59
N ASP A 56 -29.88 6.66 -54.62
CA ASP A 56 -29.52 6.36 -56.01
C ASP A 56 -28.00 6.50 -56.23
N ASP A 57 -27.37 7.57 -55.73
CA ASP A 57 -25.91 7.79 -55.80
C ASP A 57 -25.12 6.63 -55.14
N VAL A 58 -25.56 6.18 -53.96
CA VAL A 58 -24.95 5.05 -53.24
C VAL A 58 -25.13 3.73 -53.99
N ILE A 59 -26.31 3.49 -54.57
CA ILE A 59 -26.60 2.25 -55.32
C ILE A 59 -25.79 2.22 -56.62
N GLU A 60 -25.71 3.33 -57.35
CA GLU A 60 -24.91 3.45 -58.56
C GLU A 60 -23.43 3.18 -58.25
N LYS A 61 -22.89 3.81 -57.20
CA LYS A 61 -21.52 3.56 -56.74
C LYS A 61 -21.25 2.10 -56.36
N GLN A 62 -22.19 1.42 -55.69
CA GLN A 62 -22.04 -0.02 -55.38
C GLN A 62 -22.14 -0.95 -56.59
N ILE A 63 -22.85 -0.54 -57.66
CA ILE A 63 -22.90 -1.29 -58.92
C ILE A 63 -21.58 -1.08 -59.68
N GLU A 64 -21.02 0.13 -59.70
CA GLU A 64 -19.68 0.41 -60.26
C GLU A 64 -18.58 -0.38 -59.55
N ASP A 65 -18.59 -0.40 -58.21
CA ASP A 65 -17.62 -1.11 -57.38
C ASP A 65 -17.81 -2.66 -57.43
N GLY A 66 -18.83 -3.16 -58.14
CA GLY A 66 -19.12 -4.59 -58.30
C GLY A 66 -19.70 -5.28 -57.07
N LEU A 67 -20.07 -4.51 -56.03
CA LEU A 67 -20.60 -5.00 -54.75
C LEU A 67 -22.08 -5.39 -54.84
N LEU A 68 -22.85 -4.74 -55.73
CA LEU A 68 -24.28 -5.00 -55.93
C LEU A 68 -24.59 -5.39 -57.39
N ARG A 69 -25.35 -6.47 -57.58
CA ARG A 69 -25.84 -6.85 -58.92
C ARG A 69 -26.89 -5.82 -59.40
N PRO A 70 -26.86 -5.37 -60.67
CA PRO A 70 -27.77 -4.33 -61.16
C PRO A 70 -29.25 -4.72 -61.06
N GLU A 71 -29.57 -6.02 -61.18
CA GLU A 71 -30.92 -6.59 -61.00
C GLU A 71 -31.54 -6.31 -59.61
N LEU A 72 -30.72 -6.01 -58.60
CA LEU A 72 -31.17 -5.79 -57.22
C LEU A 72 -31.44 -4.30 -56.93
N ARG A 73 -31.09 -3.37 -57.84
CA ARG A 73 -31.25 -1.91 -57.70
C ARG A 73 -32.65 -1.52 -57.23
N GLU A 74 -33.69 -1.97 -57.95
CA GLU A 74 -35.08 -1.61 -57.65
C GLU A 74 -35.52 -2.13 -56.28
N ARG A 75 -35.08 -3.34 -55.89
CA ARG A 75 -35.43 -3.96 -54.61
C ARG A 75 -34.79 -3.22 -53.43
N VAL A 76 -33.51 -2.86 -53.55
CA VAL A 76 -32.79 -2.11 -52.51
C VAL A 76 -33.35 -0.69 -52.38
N SER A 77 -33.54 0.01 -53.50
CA SER A 77 -34.14 1.36 -53.52
C SER A 77 -35.55 1.35 -52.88
N TYR A 78 -36.40 0.39 -53.25
CA TYR A 78 -37.73 0.22 -52.66
C TYR A 78 -37.72 -0.03 -51.14
N VAL A 79 -36.73 -0.76 -50.60
CA VAL A 79 -36.59 -0.99 -49.16
C VAL A 79 -36.14 0.28 -48.43
N LEU A 80 -35.11 0.95 -48.95
CA LEU A 80 -34.53 2.16 -48.32
C LEU A 80 -35.46 3.37 -48.38
N LEU A 81 -36.31 3.49 -49.42
CA LEU A 81 -37.29 4.57 -49.57
C LEU A 81 -38.63 4.34 -48.86
N ARG A 82 -38.77 3.28 -48.05
CA ARG A 82 -39.98 3.09 -47.25
C ARG A 82 -40.13 4.16 -46.18
N LYS A 83 -41.36 4.68 -46.06
CA LYS A 83 -41.75 5.65 -45.02
C LYS A 83 -41.39 5.15 -43.62
N HIS A 84 -40.35 5.72 -43.01
CA HIS A 84 -39.88 5.35 -41.69
C HIS A 84 -40.98 5.55 -40.63
N ARG A 85 -41.08 4.60 -39.70
CA ARG A 85 -42.05 4.63 -38.60
C ARG A 85 -41.34 4.46 -37.26
N HIS A 86 -41.34 5.53 -36.47
CA HIS A 86 -40.80 5.53 -35.12
C HIS A 86 -41.72 4.75 -34.15
N GLN A 87 -41.14 4.03 -33.19
CA GLN A 87 -41.87 3.11 -32.31
C GLN A 87 -42.90 3.80 -31.41
N THR A 88 -42.69 5.08 -31.08
CA THR A 88 -43.64 5.90 -30.30
C THR A 88 -44.96 6.18 -31.03
N LYS A 89 -45.03 5.94 -32.35
CA LYS A 89 -46.28 6.03 -33.13
C LYS A 89 -47.03 4.68 -33.08
N LYS A 90 -48.10 4.61 -32.28
CA LYS A 90 -49.00 3.44 -32.16
C LYS A 90 -49.44 2.92 -33.55
N PRO A 91 -49.58 1.59 -33.74
CA PRO A 91 -49.98 1.02 -35.03
C PRO A 91 -51.40 1.42 -35.38
N ILE A 92 -51.55 2.19 -36.46
CA ILE A 92 -52.84 2.42 -37.11
C ILE A 92 -53.19 1.16 -37.91
N HIS A 93 -53.63 0.10 -37.22
CA HIS A 93 -54.36 -0.98 -37.89
C HIS A 93 -55.36 -1.71 -36.99
N ARG A 94 -56.63 -1.32 -37.15
CA ARG A 94 -57.85 -2.16 -37.11
C ARG A 94 -57.87 -3.32 -36.10
N SER A 95 -58.36 -3.03 -34.89
CA SER A 95 -59.19 -3.98 -34.15
C SER A 95 -60.62 -3.92 -34.70
N LEU A 96 -61.22 -5.08 -34.98
CA LEU A 96 -62.59 -5.21 -35.50
C LEU A 96 -63.64 -5.38 -34.38
N VAL A 97 -63.28 -5.00 -33.13
CA VAL A 97 -64.02 -5.35 -31.90
C VAL A 97 -64.74 -4.15 -31.25
N ASP A 98 -64.49 -2.91 -31.68
CA ASP A 98 -65.11 -1.72 -31.08
C ASP A 98 -66.49 -1.33 -31.67
N ILE A 99 -67.04 -2.09 -32.62
CA ILE A 99 -68.42 -1.93 -33.10
C ILE A 99 -69.39 -2.62 -32.11
N GLY A 100 -69.50 -2.10 -30.89
CA GLY A 100 -70.40 -2.71 -29.90
C GLY A 100 -70.62 -1.99 -28.57
N LYS A 101 -69.82 -0.99 -28.16
CA LYS A 101 -69.96 -0.38 -26.82
C LYS A 101 -69.69 1.12 -26.78
N SER A 102 -70.73 1.93 -27.01
CA SER A 102 -71.04 3.14 -26.22
C SER A 102 -72.28 3.86 -26.78
N VAL A 103 -73.45 3.42 -26.32
CA VAL A 103 -74.69 4.22 -26.39
C VAL A 103 -74.85 4.96 -25.06
N SER A 104 -75.39 6.18 -25.11
CA SER A 104 -75.98 7.02 -24.04
C SER A 104 -75.10 7.99 -23.22
N SER A 105 -75.68 9.19 -23.02
CA SER A 105 -75.27 10.38 -22.23
C SER A 105 -74.19 11.30 -22.83
N THR A 106 -74.38 12.63 -23.02
CA THR A 106 -75.59 13.47 -22.86
C THR A 106 -75.52 14.76 -23.71
N THR A 107 -76.64 15.12 -24.36
CA THR A 107 -77.12 16.47 -24.75
C THR A 107 -76.13 17.66 -24.93
N ASN A 108 -76.05 18.21 -26.17
CA ASN A 108 -76.66 19.52 -26.47
C ASN A 108 -76.80 19.85 -27.98
N ARG A 109 -77.99 20.39 -28.34
CA ARG A 109 -78.47 21.12 -29.54
C ARG A 109 -77.64 21.15 -30.86
N GLY A 110 -78.29 20.77 -31.97
CA GLY A 110 -77.82 20.90 -33.38
C GLY A 110 -78.16 22.27 -34.04
N PRO A 111 -78.54 22.38 -35.34
CA PRO A 111 -78.95 21.32 -36.30
C PRO A 111 -78.41 21.41 -37.76
N ALA A 112 -78.84 20.44 -38.60
CA ALA A 112 -78.78 20.38 -40.09
C ALA A 112 -77.38 20.21 -40.74
N ARG A 113 -77.22 19.53 -41.89
CA ARG A 113 -78.18 19.05 -42.91
C ARG A 113 -77.67 17.75 -43.57
N SER A 114 -78.58 16.89 -44.04
CA SER A 114 -78.35 15.59 -44.71
C SER A 114 -78.92 15.63 -46.15
N PRO A 115 -78.91 14.56 -47.00
CA PRO A 115 -78.01 13.40 -47.19
C PRO A 115 -77.67 13.16 -48.71
N ALA A 116 -77.46 11.87 -49.11
CA ALA A 116 -77.50 11.25 -50.46
C ALA A 116 -76.17 11.16 -51.24
N ALA A 117 -75.83 10.08 -51.97
CA ALA A 117 -76.36 8.70 -52.04
C ALA A 117 -75.26 7.73 -52.60
N GLY A 118 -75.41 6.41 -52.43
CA GLY A 118 -74.58 5.39 -53.11
C GLY A 118 -75.15 5.00 -54.49
N PRO A 119 -74.98 3.76 -55.00
CA PRO A 119 -74.18 2.60 -54.57
C PRO A 119 -73.11 2.24 -55.68
N SER A 120 -72.51 1.05 -55.88
CA SER A 120 -73.03 -0.33 -55.87
C SER A 120 -71.99 -1.42 -56.21
N LEU A 121 -72.28 -2.66 -55.76
CA LEU A 121 -71.97 -3.97 -56.40
C LEU A 121 -70.47 -4.43 -56.52
N HIS A 122 -70.09 -5.69 -56.27
CA HIS A 122 -70.82 -6.86 -55.72
C HIS A 122 -69.86 -7.99 -55.27
N HIS A 123 -70.40 -8.95 -54.48
CA HIS A 123 -70.16 -10.42 -54.41
C HIS A 123 -68.82 -11.07 -54.86
N SER A 124 -68.35 -12.18 -54.28
CA SER A 124 -68.92 -13.07 -53.24
C SER A 124 -67.82 -13.80 -52.45
N THR A 125 -68.27 -14.53 -51.43
CA THR A 125 -67.65 -15.69 -50.77
C THR A 125 -66.98 -16.70 -51.74
N GLU A 126 -66.14 -17.65 -51.31
CA GLU A 126 -65.84 -18.25 -50.00
C GLU A 126 -64.34 -18.68 -49.98
N ASP A 127 -63.74 -18.99 -48.82
CA ASP A 127 -63.13 -20.32 -48.56
C ASP A 127 -62.18 -20.46 -47.36
N LEU A 128 -62.18 -21.71 -46.88
CA LEU A 128 -61.33 -22.34 -45.88
C LEU A 128 -59.82 -22.34 -46.20
N ARG A 129 -59.02 -22.56 -45.15
CA ARG A 129 -57.58 -22.87 -45.25
C ARG A 129 -57.35 -24.22 -45.96
N ILE A 130 -56.29 -24.34 -46.79
CA ILE A 130 -55.13 -25.24 -46.56
C ILE A 130 -54.10 -25.22 -47.73
N ARG A 131 -52.80 -25.22 -47.35
CA ARG A 131 -51.57 -25.59 -48.10
C ARG A 131 -51.14 -24.88 -49.40
N GLN A 132 -49.93 -24.28 -49.31
CA GLN A 132 -48.69 -24.64 -50.06
C GLN A 132 -48.89 -25.25 -51.47
N SER A 133 -48.34 -24.69 -52.55
CA SER A 133 -46.89 -24.49 -52.73
C SER A 133 -46.52 -23.56 -53.92
N ALA A 134 -45.23 -23.28 -54.05
CA ALA A 134 -44.58 -22.37 -55.01
C ALA A 134 -45.00 -22.49 -56.50
N ASN A 135 -44.98 -21.35 -57.22
CA ASN A 135 -43.89 -21.10 -58.17
C ASN A 135 -43.68 -19.62 -58.52
N TYR A 136 -42.51 -19.31 -59.10
CA TYR A 136 -42.09 -17.97 -59.54
C TYR A 136 -42.96 -17.41 -60.69
N GLY A 137 -43.22 -16.10 -60.67
CA GLY A 137 -43.66 -15.38 -61.88
C GLY A 137 -44.39 -14.05 -61.64
N ARG A 138 -43.83 -12.96 -62.18
CA ARG A 138 -44.53 -11.69 -62.49
C ARG A 138 -45.13 -10.90 -61.31
N LEU A 139 -44.28 -10.11 -60.64
CA LEU A 139 -44.74 -8.93 -59.89
C LEU A 139 -45.12 -7.81 -60.87
N CYS A 140 -46.40 -7.69 -61.17
CA CYS A 140 -46.94 -6.50 -61.83
C CYS A 140 -46.88 -5.28 -60.89
N HIS A 141 -46.75 -4.08 -61.47
CA HIS A 141 -46.90 -2.81 -60.76
C HIS A 141 -48.28 -2.68 -60.09
N ALA A 142 -48.38 -3.09 -58.82
CA ALA A 142 -49.47 -2.67 -57.95
C ALA A 142 -49.06 -1.35 -57.29
N GLN A 143 -49.74 -0.26 -57.67
CA GLN A 143 -49.46 1.09 -57.17
C GLN A 143 -49.63 1.18 -55.65
N SER A 144 -48.54 1.07 -54.90
CA SER A 144 -48.51 1.44 -53.49
C SER A 144 -48.66 2.96 -53.36
N ARG A 145 -49.78 3.42 -52.81
CA ARG A 145 -50.04 4.83 -52.48
C ARG A 145 -49.16 5.37 -51.33
N SER A 146 -47.92 4.88 -51.17
CA SER A 146 -47.00 5.23 -50.08
C SER A 146 -45.67 5.85 -50.51
N MET A 147 -45.42 6.07 -51.81
CA MET A 147 -44.16 6.65 -52.30
C MET A 147 -44.13 8.20 -52.29
N ASN A 148 -45.27 8.87 -52.30
CA ASN A 148 -45.35 10.33 -52.58
C ASN A 148 -45.29 11.25 -51.34
N ASP A 149 -44.84 10.75 -50.19
CA ASP A 149 -45.05 11.38 -48.87
C ASP A 149 -43.75 11.71 -48.10
N ILE A 150 -42.63 11.88 -48.82
CA ILE A 150 -41.38 12.46 -48.28
C ILE A 150 -41.47 13.99 -48.43
N SER A 151 -42.18 14.65 -47.51
CA SER A 151 -42.26 16.10 -47.50
C SER A 151 -40.92 16.73 -47.08
N LEU A 152 -40.37 17.62 -47.91
CA LEU A 152 -39.22 18.47 -47.55
C LEU A 152 -39.52 19.36 -46.33
N THR A 153 -40.80 19.64 -46.08
CA THR A 153 -41.27 20.35 -44.90
C THR A 153 -41.45 19.38 -43.71
N PRO A 154 -40.98 19.74 -42.51
CA PRO A 154 -41.14 18.90 -41.33
C PRO A 154 -42.60 18.88 -40.85
N ASN A 155 -43.08 17.70 -40.48
CA ASN A 155 -44.46 17.49 -40.04
C ASN A 155 -44.78 18.29 -38.76
N THR A 156 -46.03 18.73 -38.62
CA THR A 156 -46.51 19.51 -37.46
C THR A 156 -46.25 18.80 -36.12
N ASP A 157 -46.31 17.46 -36.10
CA ASP A 157 -46.03 16.64 -34.92
C ASP A 157 -44.54 16.60 -34.55
N GLN A 158 -43.63 16.61 -35.54
CA GLN A 158 -42.18 16.67 -35.30
C GLN A 158 -41.81 18.01 -34.63
N ARG A 159 -42.44 19.12 -35.06
CA ARG A 159 -42.25 20.46 -34.45
C ARG A 159 -42.79 20.56 -33.02
N LYS A 160 -43.81 19.76 -32.67
CA LYS A 160 -44.40 19.73 -31.31
C LYS A 160 -43.70 18.78 -30.35
N ASN A 161 -42.67 18.05 -30.78
CA ASN A 161 -41.99 17.06 -29.96
C ASN A 161 -41.24 17.72 -28.79
N LYS A 162 -41.59 17.35 -27.55
CA LYS A 162 -40.95 17.84 -26.31
C LYS A 162 -39.43 17.58 -26.28
N PHE A 163 -38.94 16.62 -27.06
CA PHE A 163 -37.51 16.31 -27.19
C PHE A 163 -36.67 17.45 -27.76
N MET A 164 -37.24 18.36 -28.58
CA MET A 164 -36.52 19.55 -29.10
C MET A 164 -35.87 20.39 -27.99
N LYS A 165 -36.44 20.40 -26.77
CA LYS A 165 -35.88 21.15 -25.63
C LYS A 165 -34.60 20.55 -25.03
N LYS A 166 -34.25 19.30 -25.39
CA LYS A 166 -33.04 18.60 -24.91
C LYS A 166 -31.86 18.71 -25.88
N ILE A 167 -32.10 19.14 -27.13
CA ILE A 167 -31.09 19.18 -28.19
C ILE A 167 -30.47 20.59 -28.20
N PRO A 168 -29.14 20.74 -28.24
CA PRO A 168 -28.49 22.03 -28.44
C PRO A 168 -28.96 22.70 -29.74
N LYS A 169 -28.96 24.05 -29.76
CA LYS A 169 -29.14 24.78 -31.01
C LYS A 169 -28.02 24.40 -31.98
N ASP A 170 -28.33 24.38 -33.26
CA ASP A 170 -27.39 24.08 -34.36
C ASP A 170 -26.76 22.68 -34.32
N SER A 171 -27.45 21.71 -33.68
CA SER A 171 -27.07 20.30 -33.74
C SER A 171 -27.35 19.70 -35.12
N GLU A 172 -26.44 18.84 -35.61
CA GLU A 172 -26.63 18.00 -36.80
C GLU A 172 -26.92 16.55 -36.40
N ALA A 173 -27.60 15.80 -37.27
CA ALA A 173 -27.94 14.39 -37.06
C ALA A 173 -27.00 13.44 -37.83
N SER A 174 -26.67 12.32 -37.19
CA SER A 174 -26.12 11.12 -37.85
C SER A 174 -27.19 10.03 -37.85
N ASN A 175 -27.62 9.61 -39.04
CA ASN A 175 -28.64 8.57 -39.20
C ASN A 175 -27.99 7.21 -39.43
N VAL A 176 -28.43 6.20 -38.66
CA VAL A 176 -27.92 4.84 -38.73
C VAL A 176 -29.08 3.92 -39.10
N LEU A 177 -29.10 3.45 -40.35
CA LEU A 177 -30.12 2.58 -40.92
C LEU A 177 -29.59 1.14 -40.97
N VAL A 178 -30.25 0.24 -40.24
CA VAL A 178 -29.89 -1.17 -40.15
C VAL A 178 -31.09 -2.05 -40.44
N GLY A 179 -30.91 -3.11 -41.22
CA GLY A 179 -31.95 -4.11 -41.50
C GLY A 179 -31.41 -5.43 -42.02
N GLU A 180 -32.31 -6.41 -42.14
CA GLU A 180 -32.05 -7.66 -42.85
C GLU A 180 -33.07 -7.83 -43.97
N VAL A 181 -32.65 -8.46 -45.07
CA VAL A 181 -33.47 -8.81 -46.23
C VAL A 181 -33.13 -10.23 -46.69
N ASP A 182 -34.07 -10.87 -47.38
CA ASP A 182 -33.98 -12.26 -47.86
C ASP A 182 -33.34 -12.40 -49.25
N PHE A 183 -33.23 -11.31 -50.01
CA PHE A 183 -32.76 -11.31 -51.41
C PHE A 183 -31.29 -10.88 -51.62
N LEU A 184 -30.56 -10.50 -50.56
CA LEU A 184 -29.14 -10.12 -50.65
C LEU A 184 -28.24 -11.28 -50.26
N ASP A 185 -27.33 -11.68 -51.17
CA ASP A 185 -26.28 -12.68 -50.88
C ASP A 185 -25.14 -12.10 -50.02
N GLN A 186 -24.91 -10.78 -50.10
CA GLN A 186 -23.84 -10.05 -49.42
C GLN A 186 -24.41 -8.78 -48.75
N PRO A 187 -23.80 -8.29 -47.66
CA PRO A 187 -24.29 -7.09 -46.98
C PRO A 187 -24.04 -5.82 -47.82
N PHE A 188 -25.10 -5.07 -48.08
CA PHE A 188 -25.06 -3.72 -48.62
C PHE A 188 -24.62 -2.76 -47.51
N ILE A 189 -23.47 -2.10 -47.68
CA ILE A 189 -22.84 -1.24 -46.67
C ILE A 189 -22.47 0.10 -47.29
N ALA A 190 -22.95 1.19 -46.71
CA ALA A 190 -22.58 2.54 -47.12
C ALA A 190 -22.36 3.48 -45.91
N PHE A 191 -21.30 4.28 -45.96
CA PHE A 191 -21.09 5.44 -45.09
C PHE A 191 -21.04 6.70 -45.95
N VAL A 192 -21.91 7.66 -45.66
CA VAL A 192 -22.07 8.90 -46.44
C VAL A 192 -21.91 10.12 -45.54
N ARG A 193 -21.04 11.06 -45.94
CA ARG A 193 -20.97 12.43 -45.40
C ARG A 193 -21.50 13.40 -46.46
N LEU A 194 -22.51 14.19 -46.11
CA LEU A 194 -23.03 15.25 -46.98
C LEU A 194 -22.15 16.51 -46.88
N ILE A 195 -22.07 17.30 -47.96
CA ILE A 195 -21.27 18.54 -47.99
C ILE A 195 -21.93 19.68 -47.19
N GLN A 196 -23.27 19.71 -47.20
CA GLN A 196 -24.14 20.55 -46.36
C GLN A 196 -25.17 19.64 -45.69
N SER A 197 -25.57 19.94 -44.45
CA SER A 197 -26.53 19.09 -43.73
C SER A 197 -27.96 19.32 -44.23
N ALA A 198 -28.65 18.22 -44.54
CA ALA A 198 -29.91 18.24 -45.30
C ALA A 198 -31.10 17.68 -44.51
N MET A 199 -32.30 18.20 -44.79
CA MET A 199 -33.54 17.79 -44.10
C MET A 199 -34.14 16.52 -44.75
N LEU A 200 -33.62 15.35 -44.36
CA LEU A 200 -34.08 14.05 -44.84
C LEU A 200 -35.45 13.68 -44.24
N GLY A 201 -36.52 14.10 -44.92
CA GLY A 201 -37.91 14.08 -44.45
C GLY A 201 -38.36 12.75 -43.83
N GLY A 202 -38.62 12.77 -42.52
CA GLY A 202 -39.22 11.65 -41.79
C GLY A 202 -38.25 10.55 -41.32
N VAL A 203 -36.95 10.61 -41.66
CA VAL A 203 -35.93 9.68 -41.13
C VAL A 203 -35.74 9.92 -39.62
N THR A 204 -35.71 11.19 -39.21
CA THR A 204 -35.56 11.63 -37.83
C THR A 204 -36.92 11.90 -37.14
N GLU A 205 -37.02 11.59 -35.84
CA GLU A 205 -38.22 11.87 -35.01
C GLU A 205 -38.52 13.38 -34.83
N VAL A 206 -37.53 14.21 -35.15
CA VAL A 206 -37.40 15.62 -34.76
C VAL A 206 -36.69 16.36 -35.89
N PRO A 207 -37.05 17.62 -36.21
CA PRO A 207 -36.57 18.30 -37.42
C PRO A 207 -35.13 18.82 -37.25
N VAL A 208 -34.17 17.89 -37.31
CA VAL A 208 -32.72 18.12 -37.24
C VAL A 208 -32.12 17.78 -38.61
N PRO A 209 -31.27 18.65 -39.20
CA PRO A 209 -30.64 18.37 -40.49
C PRO A 209 -29.61 17.24 -40.34
N THR A 210 -29.54 16.34 -41.32
CA THR A 210 -28.65 15.18 -41.31
C THR A 210 -27.33 15.55 -41.99
N ARG A 211 -26.20 15.23 -41.36
CA ARG A 211 -24.84 15.38 -41.91
C ARG A 211 -24.24 14.05 -42.36
N PHE A 212 -24.50 12.99 -41.58
CA PHE A 212 -23.94 11.66 -41.81
C PHE A 212 -25.07 10.62 -41.94
N LEU A 213 -24.85 9.64 -42.81
CA LEU A 213 -25.76 8.51 -43.03
C LEU A 213 -24.96 7.22 -43.13
N PHE A 214 -25.23 6.26 -42.25
CA PHE A 214 -24.70 4.90 -42.33
C PHE A 214 -25.84 3.93 -42.67
N ILE A 215 -25.63 3.07 -43.67
CA ILE A 215 -26.60 2.08 -44.13
C ILE A 215 -25.97 0.69 -44.07
N LEU A 216 -26.66 -0.25 -43.42
CA LEU A 216 -26.29 -1.67 -43.34
C LEU A 216 -27.55 -2.53 -43.58
N LEU A 217 -27.65 -3.12 -44.77
CA LEU A 217 -28.68 -4.13 -45.09
C LEU A 217 -27.99 -5.46 -45.38
N GLY A 218 -28.22 -6.47 -44.53
CA GLY A 218 -27.59 -7.78 -44.68
C GLY A 218 -28.56 -8.93 -45.02
N PRO A 219 -28.04 -10.11 -45.40
CA PRO A 219 -28.82 -11.34 -45.48
C PRO A 219 -29.52 -11.68 -44.16
N SER A 220 -30.68 -12.32 -44.26
CA SER A 220 -31.44 -12.81 -43.10
C SER A 220 -30.63 -13.74 -42.19
N GLY A 221 -30.79 -13.61 -40.87
CA GLY A 221 -30.22 -14.53 -39.88
C GLY A 221 -29.07 -13.97 -39.04
N ARG A 222 -28.60 -12.75 -39.34
CA ARG A 222 -27.58 -12.02 -38.53
C ARG A 222 -28.10 -10.74 -37.88
N ALA A 223 -29.43 -10.53 -37.83
CA ALA A 223 -30.06 -9.33 -37.26
C ALA A 223 -29.46 -8.81 -35.94
N LYS A 224 -29.06 -9.69 -35.01
CA LYS A 224 -28.43 -9.27 -33.75
C LYS A 224 -27.06 -8.62 -33.94
N SER A 225 -26.18 -9.19 -34.78
CA SER A 225 -24.87 -8.62 -35.10
C SER A 225 -25.03 -7.27 -35.82
N TYR A 226 -25.92 -7.19 -36.82
CA TYR A 226 -26.17 -5.92 -37.53
C TYR A 226 -26.66 -4.81 -36.60
N ASN A 227 -27.56 -5.11 -35.66
CA ASN A 227 -28.00 -4.15 -34.66
C ASN A 227 -26.86 -3.71 -33.73
N GLU A 228 -25.95 -4.61 -33.34
CA GLU A 228 -24.77 -4.27 -32.55
C GLU A 228 -23.76 -3.41 -33.33
N ILE A 229 -23.51 -3.70 -34.62
CA ILE A 229 -22.70 -2.84 -35.51
C ILE A 229 -23.31 -1.44 -35.61
N GLY A 230 -24.64 -1.35 -35.76
CA GLY A 230 -25.37 -0.09 -35.74
C GLY A 230 -25.23 0.69 -34.42
N ARG A 231 -25.27 -0.01 -33.28
CA ARG A 231 -25.01 0.58 -31.96
C ARG A 231 -23.55 1.03 -31.81
N ALA A 232 -22.60 0.30 -32.39
CA ALA A 232 -21.18 0.64 -32.35
C ALA A 232 -20.90 1.95 -33.12
N ILE A 233 -21.34 2.08 -34.37
CA ILE A 233 -21.14 3.33 -35.14
C ILE A 233 -21.90 4.52 -34.53
N ALA A 234 -23.11 4.30 -34.01
CA ALA A 234 -23.87 5.34 -33.33
C ALA A 234 -23.20 5.82 -32.02
N THR A 235 -22.41 4.96 -31.36
CA THR A 235 -21.62 5.32 -30.18
C THR A 235 -20.34 6.07 -30.58
N LEU A 236 -19.65 5.61 -31.63
CA LEU A 236 -18.45 6.29 -32.16
C LEU A 236 -18.76 7.71 -32.62
N MET A 237 -19.86 7.92 -33.35
CA MET A 237 -20.29 9.26 -33.83
C MET A 237 -20.63 10.26 -32.70
N VAL A 238 -20.64 9.81 -31.43
CA VAL A 238 -20.91 10.61 -30.23
C VAL A 238 -19.63 10.87 -29.42
N ASP A 239 -18.53 10.17 -29.73
CA ASP A 239 -17.22 10.47 -29.15
C ASP A 239 -16.61 11.72 -29.81
N ASP A 240 -16.10 12.64 -28.99
CA ASP A 240 -15.56 13.93 -29.44
C ASP A 240 -14.36 13.77 -30.40
N LEU A 241 -13.57 12.69 -30.28
CA LEU A 241 -12.39 12.45 -31.12
C LEU A 241 -12.79 11.83 -32.47
N PHE A 242 -13.61 10.77 -32.45
CA PHE A 242 -14.04 10.11 -33.69
C PHE A 242 -14.95 11.02 -34.53
N SER A 243 -15.80 11.84 -33.91
CA SER A 243 -16.60 12.82 -34.62
C SER A 243 -15.73 13.91 -35.28
N ASP A 244 -14.73 14.46 -34.57
CA ASP A 244 -13.73 15.38 -35.15
C ASP A 244 -13.00 14.75 -36.35
N VAL A 245 -12.66 13.46 -36.30
CA VAL A 245 -12.08 12.70 -37.42
C VAL A 245 -13.08 12.55 -38.57
N ALA A 246 -14.34 12.18 -38.31
CA ALA A 246 -15.36 11.99 -39.34
C ALA A 246 -15.69 13.28 -40.12
N TYR A 247 -15.62 14.45 -39.47
CA TYR A 247 -15.74 15.75 -40.17
C TYR A 247 -14.52 16.09 -41.03
N LYS A 248 -13.31 15.64 -40.66
CA LYS A 248 -12.05 16.01 -41.34
C LYS A 248 -11.52 14.97 -42.34
N ALA A 249 -12.01 13.73 -42.27
CA ALA A 249 -11.59 12.61 -43.10
C ALA A 249 -11.63 12.97 -44.59
N ARG A 250 -10.60 12.59 -45.34
CA ARG A 250 -10.54 12.73 -46.81
C ARG A 250 -10.67 11.38 -47.49
N ASN A 251 -10.23 10.31 -46.86
CA ASN A 251 -10.29 8.94 -47.38
C ASN A 251 -10.90 7.97 -46.36
N ARG A 252 -11.10 6.70 -46.75
CA ARG A 252 -11.65 5.67 -45.84
C ARG A 252 -10.68 5.29 -44.73
N GLU A 253 -9.38 5.43 -44.98
CA GLU A 253 -8.29 5.11 -44.07
C GLU A 253 -8.31 6.00 -42.81
N ASP A 254 -8.69 7.27 -42.96
CA ASP A 254 -8.81 8.21 -41.84
C ASP A 254 -9.89 7.77 -40.84
N LEU A 255 -11.01 7.25 -41.36
CA LEU A 255 -12.10 6.70 -40.54
C LEU A 255 -11.67 5.39 -39.85
N ILE A 256 -10.91 4.53 -40.53
CA ILE A 256 -10.38 3.29 -39.95
C ILE A 256 -9.37 3.60 -38.84
N ALA A 257 -8.47 4.56 -39.05
CA ALA A 257 -7.54 5.03 -38.02
C ALA A 257 -8.27 5.61 -36.80
N GLY A 258 -9.38 6.33 -37.01
CA GLY A 258 -10.25 6.78 -35.91
C GLY A 258 -10.91 5.65 -35.11
N ILE A 259 -11.22 4.51 -35.75
CA ILE A 259 -11.71 3.31 -35.03
C ILE A 259 -10.58 2.64 -34.26
N ASP A 260 -9.38 2.53 -34.84
CA ASP A 260 -8.23 1.89 -34.20
C ASP A 260 -7.77 2.66 -32.95
N GLU A 261 -7.71 4.00 -33.00
CA GLU A 261 -7.45 4.87 -31.83
C GLU A 261 -8.53 4.71 -30.75
N PHE A 262 -9.81 4.60 -31.14
CA PHE A 262 -10.89 4.33 -30.18
C PHE A 262 -10.72 2.96 -29.52
N LEU A 263 -10.34 1.92 -30.29
CA LEU A 263 -10.14 0.56 -29.79
C LEU A 263 -9.02 0.48 -28.75
N ASP A 264 -7.94 1.25 -28.90
CA ASP A 264 -6.82 1.29 -27.93
C ASP A 264 -7.24 1.87 -26.56
N GLU A 265 -8.31 2.70 -26.50
CA GLU A 265 -8.90 3.18 -25.24
C GLU A 265 -10.02 2.26 -24.68
N VAL A 266 -10.50 1.24 -25.40
CA VAL A 266 -11.64 0.41 -24.95
C VAL A 266 -11.26 -0.53 -23.80
N ILE A 267 -11.94 -0.34 -22.65
CA ILE A 267 -11.84 -1.25 -21.50
C ILE A 267 -12.90 -2.36 -21.63
N VAL A 268 -12.45 -3.61 -21.76
CA VAL A 268 -13.32 -4.80 -21.85
C VAL A 268 -13.77 -5.24 -20.45
N LEU A 269 -15.07 -5.48 -20.28
CA LEU A 269 -15.64 -6.09 -19.07
C LEU A 269 -15.72 -7.62 -19.23
N PRO A 270 -15.33 -8.42 -18.22
CA PRO A 270 -15.36 -9.88 -18.31
C PRO A 270 -16.81 -10.41 -18.29
N PRO A 271 -17.21 -11.30 -19.23
CA PRO A 271 -18.59 -11.75 -19.35
C PRO A 271 -19.05 -12.71 -18.25
N GLY A 272 -18.12 -13.26 -17.45
CA GLY A 272 -18.43 -14.18 -16.35
C GLY A 272 -18.87 -13.49 -15.05
N GLU A 273 -18.61 -12.19 -14.91
CA GLU A 273 -18.88 -11.41 -13.68
C GLU A 273 -19.90 -10.27 -13.89
N TRP A 274 -20.36 -10.09 -15.13
CA TRP A 274 -21.21 -8.95 -15.53
C TRP A 274 -22.39 -9.40 -16.41
N ASP A 275 -23.62 -9.05 -16.02
CA ASP A 275 -24.81 -9.25 -16.84
C ASP A 275 -24.94 -8.12 -17.89
N PRO A 276 -24.89 -8.42 -19.21
CA PRO A 276 -25.02 -7.41 -20.28
C PRO A 276 -26.33 -6.60 -20.25
N ASN A 277 -27.37 -7.08 -19.56
CA ASN A 277 -28.65 -6.38 -19.43
C ASN A 277 -28.64 -5.27 -18.37
N ILE A 278 -27.66 -5.27 -17.45
CA ILE A 278 -27.53 -4.24 -16.42
C ILE A 278 -27.05 -2.94 -17.06
N ARG A 279 -27.92 -1.93 -17.06
CA ARG A 279 -27.63 -0.59 -17.58
C ARG A 279 -26.70 0.16 -16.62
N ILE A 280 -25.52 0.55 -17.09
CA ILE A 280 -24.55 1.34 -16.32
C ILE A 280 -24.99 2.81 -16.31
N GLU A 281 -25.22 3.37 -15.13
CA GLU A 281 -25.54 4.80 -15.00
C GLU A 281 -24.34 5.69 -15.38
N PRO A 282 -24.55 6.82 -16.07
CA PRO A 282 -23.47 7.69 -16.51
C PRO A 282 -22.79 8.42 -15.34
N PRO A 283 -21.48 8.73 -15.45
CA PRO A 283 -20.75 9.44 -14.40
C PRO A 283 -21.24 10.89 -14.25
N LYS A 284 -21.28 11.40 -13.02
CA LYS A 284 -21.73 12.78 -12.71
C LYS A 284 -20.85 13.89 -13.31
N LYS A 285 -19.62 13.56 -13.73
CA LYS A 285 -18.72 14.39 -14.55
C LYS A 285 -18.01 13.47 -15.53
N VAL A 286 -17.92 13.88 -16.79
CA VAL A 286 -17.13 13.20 -17.82
C VAL A 286 -15.71 13.78 -17.79
N PRO A 287 -14.62 12.99 -17.93
CA PRO A 287 -13.27 13.52 -18.10
C PRO A 287 -13.18 14.42 -19.34
N SER A 288 -12.26 15.39 -19.35
CA SER A 288 -12.08 16.23 -20.54
C SER A 288 -11.26 15.52 -21.62
N ALA A 289 -11.66 15.71 -22.88
CA ALA A 289 -11.02 15.09 -24.05
C ALA A 289 -9.67 15.73 -24.42
N ASP A 290 -9.21 16.76 -23.70
CA ASP A 290 -8.02 17.54 -24.07
C ASP A 290 -6.73 16.71 -24.08
N LYS A 291 -6.64 15.70 -23.19
CA LYS A 291 -5.53 14.73 -23.15
C LYS A 291 -5.52 13.77 -24.35
N ARG A 292 -6.64 13.64 -25.08
CA ARG A 292 -6.75 12.86 -26.33
C ARG A 292 -6.25 13.67 -27.54
N LYS A 293 -6.56 14.96 -27.59
CA LYS A 293 -6.21 15.85 -28.72
C LYS A 293 -4.70 16.07 -28.90
N SER A 294 -3.90 15.90 -27.84
CA SER A 294 -2.44 16.01 -27.92
C SER A 294 -1.77 14.88 -28.71
N VAL A 295 -2.36 13.69 -28.81
CA VAL A 295 -1.79 12.56 -29.58
C VAL A 295 -1.85 12.84 -31.08
N PHE A 296 -2.99 13.34 -31.57
CA PHE A 296 -3.18 13.76 -32.95
C PHE A 296 -2.30 14.94 -33.41
N SER A 297 -1.76 15.72 -32.47
CA SER A 297 -0.89 16.87 -32.76
C SER A 297 0.58 16.48 -32.96
N LEU A 298 0.96 15.22 -32.68
CA LEU A 298 2.33 14.71 -32.80
C LEU A 298 2.67 14.18 -34.20
N THR A 299 1.69 14.14 -35.11
CA THR A 299 1.81 13.54 -36.45
C THR A 299 1.98 14.55 -37.59
N GLU A 300 2.06 15.86 -37.32
CA GLU A 300 2.50 16.84 -38.32
C GLU A 300 4.04 16.82 -38.47
N PRO A 301 4.59 16.56 -39.68
CA PRO A 301 6.02 16.47 -39.87
C PRO A 301 6.66 17.86 -40.07
N GLY A 302 7.27 18.36 -38.99
CA GLY A 302 8.49 19.18 -39.08
C GLY A 302 8.34 20.69 -38.94
N GLN A 303 8.86 21.21 -37.82
CA GLN A 303 9.92 22.22 -37.86
C GLN A 303 10.67 22.26 -36.52
N MET A 304 11.78 21.52 -36.44
CA MET A 304 12.81 21.75 -35.44
C MET A 304 13.75 22.84 -35.94
N ASN A 305 13.91 23.92 -35.18
CA ASN A 305 15.13 24.73 -35.22
C ASN A 305 15.44 25.21 -33.81
N GLY A 306 16.52 24.68 -33.24
CA GLY A 306 17.09 25.16 -31.99
C GLY A 306 18.13 26.26 -32.23
N SER A 307 18.40 27.07 -31.22
CA SER A 307 19.57 27.94 -31.17
C SER A 307 20.00 28.14 -29.73
N VAL A 308 21.28 27.91 -29.44
CA VAL A 308 21.88 28.04 -28.10
C VAL A 308 22.91 29.17 -28.14
N ALA A 309 22.64 30.27 -27.43
CA ALA A 309 23.57 31.29 -26.94
C ALA A 309 22.75 32.33 -26.13
N GLY A 310 23.24 33.05 -25.13
CA GLY A 310 24.59 33.07 -24.57
C GLY A 310 25.06 34.49 -24.25
N GLY A 311 24.98 34.92 -22.98
CA GLY A 311 25.86 35.93 -22.38
C GLY A 311 25.62 37.44 -22.63
N LEU A 312 25.50 38.16 -21.51
CA LEU A 312 25.87 39.57 -21.25
C LEU A 312 25.13 40.73 -21.98
N GLY A 313 24.80 41.77 -21.19
CA GLY A 313 24.50 43.12 -21.67
C GLY A 313 23.45 43.88 -20.85
N GLY A 314 23.85 44.61 -19.81
CA GLY A 314 23.06 45.73 -19.27
C GLY A 314 23.18 46.99 -20.16
N PRO A 315 22.53 48.13 -19.85
CA PRO A 315 22.45 48.67 -18.48
C PRO A 315 21.18 49.47 -18.06
N ALA A 316 21.16 49.82 -16.75
CA ALA A 316 20.67 51.07 -16.13
C ALA A 316 19.16 51.36 -15.91
N GLY A 317 18.87 51.83 -14.68
CA GLY A 317 17.68 52.60 -14.26
C GLY A 317 16.62 51.80 -13.46
N GLY A 318 16.23 52.14 -12.22
CA GLY A 318 16.76 53.12 -11.27
C GLY A 318 15.76 53.41 -10.13
N GLY A 319 16.19 53.37 -8.86
CA GLY A 319 15.41 53.73 -7.65
C GLY A 319 14.28 52.74 -7.25
N GLY A 320 13.84 52.65 -5.99
CA GLY A 320 14.38 53.25 -4.75
C GLY A 320 13.36 53.31 -3.59
N GLY A 321 13.49 52.39 -2.61
CA GLY A 321 13.04 52.56 -1.21
C GLY A 321 11.52 52.56 -0.86
N GLY A 322 11.20 52.13 0.36
CA GLY A 322 9.90 52.39 1.01
C GLY A 322 9.28 51.17 1.71
N ALA A 323 8.99 51.28 3.01
CA ALA A 323 8.38 50.22 3.83
C ALA A 323 7.02 50.68 4.40
N GLY A 324 6.18 49.73 4.86
CA GLY A 324 5.10 50.04 5.82
C GLY A 324 3.76 49.33 5.63
N SER A 325 3.45 48.40 6.54
CA SER A 325 2.14 48.13 7.20
C SER A 325 0.79 48.31 6.46
N GLY A 326 -0.14 47.38 6.69
CA GLY A 326 -1.58 47.73 6.69
C GLY A 326 -2.56 46.64 6.27
N SER A 327 -3.34 46.14 7.23
CA SER A 327 -4.48 45.23 7.09
C SER A 327 -5.63 45.69 6.17
N GLY A 328 -6.33 44.75 5.54
CA GLY A 328 -7.80 44.84 5.40
C GLY A 328 -8.46 44.40 4.08
N GLY A 329 -9.39 43.42 4.17
CA GLY A 329 -10.69 43.48 3.47
C GLY A 329 -10.81 43.07 1.99
N SER A 330 -11.26 41.83 1.76
CA SER A 330 -12.29 41.41 0.76
C SER A 330 -12.29 41.98 -0.68
N GLY A 331 -12.18 41.09 -1.69
CA GLY A 331 -12.56 41.41 -3.08
C GLY A 331 -12.35 40.25 -4.06
N ALA A 332 -13.39 39.84 -4.78
CA ALA A 332 -13.44 38.66 -5.65
C ALA A 332 -12.52 38.68 -6.90
N GLY A 333 -12.09 37.47 -7.32
CA GLY A 333 -11.41 37.18 -8.58
C GLY A 333 -10.53 35.93 -8.40
N GLY A 334 -10.65 34.82 -9.14
CA GLY A 334 -11.23 34.65 -10.47
C GLY A 334 -10.14 34.34 -11.49
N GLY A 335 -9.33 33.31 -11.25
CA GLY A 335 -8.18 32.95 -12.08
C GLY A 335 -7.92 31.44 -12.08
N SER A 336 -7.86 30.86 -13.28
CA SER A 336 -7.67 29.42 -13.50
C SER A 336 -6.19 29.03 -13.47
N SER A 337 -5.86 27.92 -12.81
CA SER A 337 -4.57 27.23 -12.91
C SER A 337 -4.81 25.76 -13.29
N GLY A 338 -4.09 25.26 -14.28
CA GLY A 338 -4.39 24.00 -14.97
C GLY A 338 -4.24 22.71 -14.14
N ASP A 339 -4.86 21.64 -14.64
CA ASP A 339 -4.75 20.27 -14.13
C ASP A 339 -3.41 19.63 -14.53
N ASP A 340 -2.33 20.06 -13.86
CA ASP A 340 -1.16 19.19 -13.69
C ASP A 340 -1.64 17.94 -12.93
N GLY A 341 -1.49 16.76 -13.56
CA GLY A 341 -2.18 15.55 -13.14
C GLY A 341 -1.96 15.21 -11.66
N GLU A 342 -3.08 15.05 -10.92
CA GLU A 342 -3.17 14.83 -9.46
C GLU A 342 -1.82 14.50 -8.78
N MET A 343 -1.13 15.56 -8.32
CA MET A 343 0.11 15.44 -7.55
C MET A 343 -0.07 14.40 -6.43
N PRO A 344 0.91 13.50 -6.21
CA PRO A 344 0.85 12.57 -5.10
C PRO A 344 0.73 13.39 -3.81
N THR A 345 -0.34 13.13 -3.04
CA THR A 345 -0.78 13.97 -1.92
C THR A 345 0.43 14.42 -1.11
N VAL A 346 0.67 15.74 -1.07
CA VAL A 346 1.62 16.37 -0.14
C VAL A 346 1.41 15.73 1.22
N HIS A 347 2.49 15.47 1.97
CA HIS A 347 2.46 14.78 3.26
C HIS A 347 1.42 15.40 4.22
N GLU A 348 0.17 14.94 4.11
CA GLU A 348 -0.96 15.33 4.94
C GLU A 348 -0.75 14.67 6.28
N VAL A 349 0.10 15.30 7.08
CA VAL A 349 0.17 15.06 8.51
C VAL A 349 -1.25 15.12 9.05
N GLY A 350 -1.68 14.07 9.76
CA GLY A 350 -3.04 13.99 10.29
C GLY A 350 -3.34 15.15 11.24
N GLU A 351 -4.62 15.32 11.58
CA GLU A 351 -5.11 16.31 12.56
C GLU A 351 -4.50 16.16 13.98
N GLU A 352 -3.61 15.19 14.16
CA GLU A 352 -2.92 14.78 15.37
C GLU A 352 -1.71 15.67 15.72
N LEU A 353 -1.13 16.36 14.74
CA LEU A 353 0.07 17.20 14.89
C LEU A 353 -0.19 18.67 14.51
N ILE A 354 -1.44 19.13 14.60
CA ILE A 354 -1.79 20.55 14.46
C ILE A 354 -1.47 21.25 15.78
N TRP A 355 -0.73 22.37 15.72
CA TRP A 355 -0.42 23.19 16.90
C TRP A 355 -1.72 23.71 17.53
N THR A 356 -1.99 23.35 18.80
CA THR A 356 -3.29 23.64 19.43
C THR A 356 -3.36 25.00 20.08
N GLY A 357 -2.20 25.63 20.34
CA GLY A 357 -2.09 26.94 21.00
C GLY A 357 -2.54 26.97 22.46
N ARG A 358 -2.79 25.81 23.09
CA ARG A 358 -3.22 25.68 24.49
C ARG A 358 -2.22 24.82 25.26
N PHE A 359 -1.90 25.20 26.50
CA PHE A 359 -1.10 24.36 27.39
C PHE A 359 -1.71 22.96 27.53
N PHE A 360 -0.90 21.92 27.27
CA PHE A 360 -1.31 20.51 27.22
C PHE A 360 -2.42 20.16 26.20
N GLY A 361 -2.71 21.04 25.23
CA GLY A 361 -3.77 20.82 24.25
C GLY A 361 -3.54 19.58 23.39
N GLY A 362 -2.32 19.35 22.89
CA GLY A 362 -1.96 18.14 22.15
C GLY A 362 -2.16 16.86 22.98
N LEU A 363 -1.67 16.85 24.23
CA LEU A 363 -1.79 15.71 25.14
C LEU A 363 -3.27 15.34 25.42
N CYS A 364 -4.12 16.32 25.70
CA CYS A 364 -5.54 16.06 25.96
C CYS A 364 -6.28 15.51 24.72
N LEU A 365 -5.91 15.95 23.51
CA LEU A 365 -6.47 15.40 22.28
C LEU A 365 -6.01 13.96 22.02
N ASP A 366 -4.72 13.65 22.23
CA ASP A 366 -4.17 12.31 22.07
C ASP A 366 -4.84 11.31 23.04
N VAL A 367 -5.00 11.69 24.31
CA VAL A 367 -5.74 10.87 25.31
C VAL A 367 -7.19 10.68 24.87
N LYS A 368 -7.90 11.74 24.46
CA LYS A 368 -9.32 11.67 24.05
C LYS A 368 -9.52 10.76 22.83
N ARG A 369 -8.57 10.71 21.89
CA ARG A 369 -8.59 9.81 20.72
C ARG A 369 -8.29 8.36 21.10
N LYS A 370 -7.36 8.11 22.03
CA LYS A 370 -6.89 6.76 22.39
C LYS A 370 -7.79 6.02 23.38
N LEU A 371 -8.37 6.72 24.35
CA LEU A 371 -9.18 6.14 25.42
C LEU A 371 -10.27 5.14 24.95
N PRO A 372 -11.09 5.40 23.89
CA PRO A 372 -12.12 4.46 23.46
C PRO A 372 -11.57 3.16 22.85
N TRP A 373 -10.33 3.15 22.33
CA TRP A 373 -9.71 1.96 21.76
C TRP A 373 -9.05 1.06 22.80
N PHE A 374 -8.80 1.56 24.00
CA PHE A 374 -8.10 0.85 25.08
C PHE A 374 -8.62 -0.58 25.34
N PRO A 375 -9.94 -0.85 25.51
CA PRO A 375 -10.43 -2.22 25.68
C PRO A 375 -10.26 -3.08 24.42
N SER A 376 -10.39 -2.51 23.21
CA SER A 376 -10.19 -3.27 21.96
C SER A 376 -8.76 -3.80 21.82
N ASP A 377 -7.76 -3.05 22.30
CA ASP A 377 -6.34 -3.42 22.26
C ASP A 377 -6.01 -4.69 23.07
N PHE A 378 -6.90 -5.11 23.99
CA PHE A 378 -6.79 -6.37 24.73
C PHE A 378 -7.53 -7.52 24.04
N TYR A 379 -8.72 -7.29 23.49
CA TYR A 379 -9.46 -8.32 22.73
C TYR A 379 -8.77 -8.71 21.42
N ASP A 380 -8.23 -7.73 20.68
CA ASP A 380 -7.40 -7.94 19.49
C ASP A 380 -6.11 -8.74 19.80
N GLY A 381 -5.73 -8.81 21.10
CA GLY A 381 -4.53 -9.48 21.61
C GLY A 381 -4.52 -10.99 21.49
N PHE A 382 -5.70 -11.62 21.49
CA PHE A 382 -5.85 -13.08 21.58
C PHE A 382 -5.77 -13.76 20.21
N HIS A 383 -4.55 -13.85 19.67
CA HIS A 383 -4.27 -14.58 18.42
C HIS A 383 -2.97 -15.37 18.48
N ILE A 384 -2.88 -16.49 17.74
CA ILE A 384 -1.71 -17.38 17.76
C ILE A 384 -0.43 -16.71 17.21
N GLN A 385 -0.58 -15.78 16.26
CA GLN A 385 0.49 -14.91 15.77
C GLN A 385 1.12 -14.05 16.90
N SER A 386 0.29 -13.58 17.84
CA SER A 386 0.74 -12.74 18.96
C SER A 386 1.66 -13.52 19.92
N ILE A 387 1.47 -14.83 20.07
CA ILE A 387 2.36 -15.71 20.87
C ILE A 387 3.76 -15.80 20.21
N SER A 388 3.80 -15.95 18.89
CA SER A 388 5.06 -15.98 18.13
C SER A 388 5.81 -14.65 18.24
N ALA A 389 5.09 -13.53 18.10
CA ALA A 389 5.62 -12.18 18.29
C ALA A 389 6.19 -11.96 19.70
N ILE A 390 5.46 -12.35 20.76
CA ILE A 390 5.92 -12.26 22.15
C ILE A 390 7.27 -12.96 22.32
N LEU A 391 7.37 -14.23 21.92
CA LEU A 391 8.59 -15.02 22.13
C LEU A 391 9.78 -14.50 21.32
N PHE A 392 9.56 -14.06 20.08
CA PHE A 392 10.61 -13.45 19.26
C PHE A 392 11.14 -12.15 19.88
N ILE A 393 10.23 -11.22 20.19
CA ILE A 393 10.60 -9.88 20.67
C ILE A 393 11.20 -9.96 22.09
N TYR A 394 10.73 -10.89 22.93
CA TYR A 394 11.33 -11.22 24.22
C TYR A 394 12.82 -11.57 24.11
N LEU A 395 13.20 -12.47 23.20
CA LEU A 395 14.61 -12.84 22.97
C LEU A 395 15.44 -11.65 22.47
N GLY A 396 14.87 -10.81 21.62
CA GLY A 396 15.50 -9.55 21.19
C GLY A 396 15.74 -8.59 22.37
N CYS A 397 14.73 -8.38 23.22
CA CYS A 397 14.80 -7.46 24.37
C CYS A 397 15.81 -7.93 25.42
N ILE A 398 15.83 -9.23 25.78
CA ILE A 398 16.83 -9.80 26.69
C ILE A 398 18.25 -9.59 26.16
N THR A 399 18.49 -9.95 24.90
CA THR A 399 19.82 -9.83 24.30
C THR A 399 20.27 -8.37 24.32
N ASN A 400 19.36 -7.43 24.03
CA ASN A 400 19.66 -6.01 24.08
C ASN A 400 19.97 -5.54 25.52
N ALA A 401 19.15 -5.93 26.50
CA ALA A 401 19.33 -5.60 27.91
C ALA A 401 20.67 -6.11 28.48
N ILE A 402 21.08 -7.33 28.13
CA ILE A 402 22.35 -7.93 28.56
C ILE A 402 23.53 -7.28 27.87
N THR A 403 23.49 -7.12 26.54
CA THR A 403 24.64 -6.58 25.81
C THR A 403 24.88 -5.11 26.13
N PHE A 404 23.84 -4.28 26.27
CA PHE A 404 24.00 -2.91 26.76
C PHE A 404 24.28 -2.85 28.26
N GLY A 405 23.68 -3.72 29.10
CA GLY A 405 23.95 -3.76 30.53
C GLY A 405 25.39 -4.17 30.87
N GLY A 406 25.99 -5.08 30.10
CA GLY A 406 27.39 -5.47 30.23
C GLY A 406 28.33 -4.34 29.80
N LEU A 407 28.10 -3.76 28.61
CA LEU A 407 28.87 -2.61 28.12
C LEU A 407 28.78 -1.39 29.07
N LEU A 408 27.64 -1.21 29.75
CA LEU A 408 27.45 -0.14 30.73
C LEU A 408 28.16 -0.44 32.06
N GLY A 409 28.19 -1.71 32.48
CA GLY A 409 28.99 -2.16 33.63
C GLY A 409 30.48 -1.91 33.40
N ASP A 410 31.00 -2.31 32.24
CA ASP A 410 32.39 -2.08 31.83
C ASP A 410 32.72 -0.59 31.69
N ALA A 411 31.77 0.24 31.23
CA ALA A 411 31.97 1.67 31.04
C ALA A 411 31.83 2.51 32.33
N THR A 412 31.22 1.97 33.39
CA THR A 412 30.90 2.69 34.63
C THR A 412 31.54 2.06 35.87
N ASP A 413 32.64 1.31 35.74
CA ASP A 413 33.28 0.59 36.86
C ASP A 413 32.28 -0.20 37.75
N ASN A 414 31.29 -0.87 37.13
CA ASN A 414 30.20 -1.59 37.79
C ASN A 414 29.24 -0.75 38.67
N TYR A 415 29.18 0.58 38.52
CA TYR A 415 28.15 1.41 39.16
C TYR A 415 26.73 1.12 38.63
N GLN A 416 26.60 0.65 37.39
CA GLN A 416 25.35 0.26 36.76
C GLN A 416 25.59 -0.88 35.76
N GLY A 417 25.00 -2.05 35.97
CA GLY A 417 25.32 -3.26 35.22
C GLY A 417 24.09 -3.96 34.61
N VAL A 418 24.24 -5.27 34.42
CA VAL A 418 23.23 -6.12 33.75
C VAL A 418 21.93 -6.19 34.56
N MET A 419 21.97 -6.19 35.90
CA MET A 419 20.75 -6.30 36.72
C MET A 419 19.91 -5.03 36.74
N GLU A 420 20.55 -3.86 36.84
CA GLU A 420 19.86 -2.57 36.71
C GLU A 420 19.26 -2.44 35.30
N SER A 421 19.97 -2.92 34.27
CA SER A 421 19.47 -2.97 32.89
C SER A 421 18.23 -3.86 32.73
N PHE A 422 18.20 -5.04 33.35
CA PHE A 422 17.02 -5.92 33.35
C PHE A 422 15.82 -5.30 34.05
N LEU A 423 15.99 -4.88 35.30
CA LEU A 423 14.89 -4.36 36.12
C LEU A 423 14.29 -3.09 35.50
N GLY A 424 15.15 -2.17 35.03
CA GLY A 424 14.71 -0.97 34.35
C GLY A 424 13.98 -1.25 33.04
N THR A 425 14.45 -2.19 32.22
CA THR A 425 13.78 -2.56 30.95
C THR A 425 12.39 -3.13 31.22
N ALA A 426 12.28 -4.06 32.18
CA ALA A 426 11.00 -4.68 32.54
C ALA A 426 9.99 -3.65 33.07
N MET A 427 10.43 -2.77 33.97
CA MET A 427 9.57 -1.76 34.60
C MET A 427 9.17 -0.64 33.64
N ALA A 428 10.14 0.00 32.98
CA ALA A 428 9.87 1.11 32.07
C ALA A 428 9.06 0.65 30.85
N GLY A 429 9.42 -0.49 30.27
CA GLY A 429 8.72 -1.06 29.13
C GLY A 429 7.29 -1.49 29.45
N SER A 430 7.05 -2.14 30.60
CA SER A 430 5.70 -2.57 31.00
C SER A 430 4.76 -1.38 31.22
N LEU A 431 5.22 -0.36 31.96
CA LEU A 431 4.44 0.87 32.18
C LEU A 431 4.19 1.64 30.87
N PHE A 432 5.19 1.72 30.00
CA PHE A 432 5.03 2.37 28.70
C PHE A 432 4.01 1.65 27.80
N CYS A 433 4.17 0.34 27.55
CA CYS A 433 3.24 -0.40 26.67
C CYS A 433 1.79 -0.42 27.19
N LEU A 434 1.58 -0.31 28.51
CA LEU A 434 0.25 -0.16 29.09
C LEU A 434 -0.37 1.20 28.74
N PHE A 435 0.32 2.32 29.02
CA PHE A 435 -0.29 3.66 29.00
C PHE A 435 0.07 4.54 27.78
N SER A 436 0.97 4.10 26.90
CA SER A 436 1.42 4.90 25.75
C SER A 436 0.35 5.12 24.69
N GLY A 437 0.55 6.16 23.88
CA GLY A 437 -0.22 6.41 22.67
C GLY A 437 0.01 5.31 21.63
N GLN A 438 1.27 4.90 21.40
CA GLN A 438 1.58 3.81 20.47
C GLN A 438 2.27 2.61 21.16
N PRO A 439 1.51 1.58 21.59
CA PRO A 439 2.04 0.44 22.34
C PRO A 439 2.88 -0.56 21.51
N LEU A 440 2.93 -0.39 20.19
CA LEU A 440 3.82 -1.15 19.31
C LEU A 440 5.31 -0.76 19.49
N ILE A 441 5.58 0.43 20.04
CA ILE A 441 6.92 0.93 20.33
C ILE A 441 7.48 0.23 21.58
N ILE A 442 8.74 -0.20 21.48
CA ILE A 442 9.46 -0.94 22.54
C ILE A 442 10.58 -0.07 23.07
N LEU A 443 10.55 0.22 24.38
CA LEU A 443 11.63 0.92 25.08
C LEU A 443 12.80 -0.04 25.35
N SER A 444 14.03 0.40 25.08
CA SER A 444 15.24 -0.27 25.58
C SER A 444 16.43 0.70 25.61
N SER A 445 17.58 0.27 26.12
CA SER A 445 18.79 1.10 26.10
C SER A 445 19.28 1.27 24.66
N THR A 446 19.66 2.50 24.29
CA THR A 446 20.22 2.82 22.96
C THR A 446 21.71 3.18 23.04
N GLY A 447 22.43 3.02 21.93
CA GLY A 447 23.86 3.34 21.84
C GLY A 447 24.22 4.80 22.19
N PRO A 448 23.48 5.82 21.71
CA PRO A 448 23.74 7.22 22.06
C PRO A 448 23.64 7.51 23.56
N ILE A 449 22.67 6.90 24.25
CA ILE A 449 22.53 7.02 25.72
C ILE A 449 23.76 6.41 26.39
N LEU A 450 24.18 5.20 26.03
CA LEU A 450 25.38 4.58 26.61
C LEU A 450 26.66 5.42 26.41
N ILE A 451 26.81 6.11 25.27
CA ILE A 451 27.94 7.02 25.03
C ILE A 451 27.86 8.24 25.95
N PHE A 452 26.68 8.82 26.12
CA PHE A 452 26.46 9.93 27.05
C PHE A 452 26.77 9.52 28.49
N GLU A 453 26.27 8.36 28.93
CA GLU A 453 26.49 7.80 30.27
C GLU A 453 27.97 7.56 30.57
N LYS A 454 28.71 7.03 29.58
CA LYS A 454 30.17 6.89 29.69
C LYS A 454 30.86 8.23 29.86
N LEU A 455 30.56 9.22 29.02
CA LEU A 455 31.18 10.54 29.16
C LEU A 455 30.79 11.22 30.48
N LEU A 456 29.55 11.02 30.93
CA LEU A 456 29.08 11.52 32.23
C LEU A 456 29.90 10.90 33.37
N PHE A 457 30.16 9.60 33.32
CA PHE A 457 31.00 8.90 34.28
C PHE A 457 32.46 9.36 34.24
N ASP A 458 33.07 9.45 33.05
CA ASP A 458 34.44 9.94 32.84
C ASP A 458 34.60 11.39 33.36
N PHE A 459 33.61 12.25 33.12
CA PHE A 459 33.56 13.63 33.62
C PHE A 459 33.37 13.69 35.15
N SER A 460 32.52 12.84 35.72
CA SER A 460 32.30 12.75 37.17
C SER A 460 33.58 12.32 37.89
N LYS A 461 34.26 11.31 37.34
CA LYS A 461 35.53 10.76 37.84
C LYS A 461 36.68 11.76 37.72
N GLY A 462 36.75 12.50 36.61
CA GLY A 462 37.76 13.55 36.39
C GLY A 462 37.61 14.77 37.32
N ASN A 463 36.39 15.07 37.77
CA ASN A 463 36.10 16.21 38.67
C ASN A 463 35.84 15.79 40.14
N GLY A 464 35.93 14.51 40.48
CA GLY A 464 35.70 14.01 41.84
C GLY A 464 34.23 14.11 42.33
N LEU A 465 33.26 14.17 41.43
CA LEU A 465 31.82 14.23 41.74
C LEU A 465 31.24 12.82 41.93
N ASP A 466 30.26 12.65 42.83
CA ASP A 466 29.48 11.41 42.89
C ASP A 466 28.55 11.31 41.68
N TYR A 467 28.84 10.33 40.84
CA TYR A 467 28.14 10.03 39.59
C TYR A 467 26.65 9.76 39.81
N MET A 468 26.25 9.11 40.90
CA MET A 468 24.85 8.74 41.14
C MET A 468 23.96 9.95 41.46
N GLU A 469 24.45 10.85 42.31
CA GLU A 469 23.75 12.11 42.63
C GLU A 469 23.71 13.03 41.39
N PHE A 470 24.82 13.13 40.65
CA PHE A 470 24.88 13.94 39.43
C PHE A 470 23.93 13.42 38.34
N ARG A 471 23.87 12.10 38.13
CA ARG A 471 22.90 11.41 37.28
C ARG A 471 21.46 11.74 37.67
N LEU A 472 21.12 11.66 38.95
CA LEU A 472 19.75 11.93 39.43
C LEU A 472 19.28 13.33 39.04
N TRP A 473 20.12 14.35 39.23
CA TRP A 473 19.77 15.73 38.87
C TRP A 473 19.64 15.95 37.37
N ILE A 474 20.50 15.35 36.54
CA ILE A 474 20.36 15.37 35.08
C ILE A 474 19.05 14.70 34.65
N GLY A 475 18.69 13.58 35.26
CA GLY A 475 17.44 12.87 35.02
C GLY A 475 16.19 13.66 35.42
N LEU A 476 16.24 14.36 36.56
CA LEU A 476 15.14 15.20 37.04
C LEU A 476 14.95 16.44 36.15
N HIS A 477 16.02 17.15 35.79
CA HIS A 477 15.95 18.30 34.88
C HIS A 477 15.50 17.90 33.49
N SER A 478 15.97 16.77 32.95
CA SER A 478 15.51 16.29 31.63
C SER A 478 14.05 15.86 31.65
N ALA A 479 13.55 15.24 32.73
CA ALA A 479 12.12 14.98 32.89
C ALA A 479 11.28 16.27 32.91
N VAL A 480 11.71 17.31 33.63
CA VAL A 480 11.04 18.63 33.63
C VAL A 480 11.06 19.28 32.24
N GLN A 481 12.19 19.23 31.54
CA GLN A 481 12.30 19.74 30.17
C GLN A 481 11.42 18.97 29.18
N CYS A 482 11.33 17.64 29.29
CA CYS A 482 10.37 16.83 28.53
C CYS A 482 8.92 17.24 28.79
N LEU A 483 8.53 17.50 30.04
CA LEU A 483 7.19 18.00 30.38
C LEU A 483 6.92 19.40 29.78
N ILE A 484 7.93 20.28 29.74
CA ILE A 484 7.83 21.58 29.06
C ILE A 484 7.63 21.40 27.55
N LEU A 485 8.36 20.49 26.90
CA LEU A 485 8.18 20.17 25.47
C LEU A 485 6.78 19.60 25.16
N VAL A 486 6.23 18.76 26.05
CA VAL A 486 4.83 18.28 25.94
C VAL A 486 3.83 19.41 26.13
N ALA A 487 4.05 20.29 27.13
CA ALA A 487 3.15 21.40 27.45
C ALA A 487 3.12 22.49 26.36
N THR A 488 4.18 22.58 25.54
CA THR A 488 4.34 23.57 24.46
C THR A 488 3.97 23.03 23.06
N ASP A 489 3.40 21.82 22.97
CA ASP A 489 3.10 21.11 21.70
C ASP A 489 4.34 20.99 20.77
N ALA A 490 5.54 20.78 21.33
CA ALA A 490 6.80 20.74 20.58
C ALA A 490 6.84 19.62 19.51
N SER A 491 5.98 18.61 19.63
CA SER A 491 5.79 17.57 18.61
C SER A 491 5.36 18.13 17.24
N PHE A 492 4.92 19.40 17.14
CA PHE A 492 4.73 20.05 15.83
C PHE A 492 6.01 20.05 14.97
N ILE A 493 7.21 20.08 15.57
CA ILE A 493 8.50 20.04 14.86
C ILE A 493 8.61 18.81 13.95
N ILE A 494 7.96 17.70 14.31
CA ILE A 494 7.93 16.44 13.57
C ILE A 494 7.37 16.62 12.15
N LYS A 495 6.48 17.60 11.92
CA LYS A 495 5.95 17.92 10.59
C LYS A 495 7.02 18.30 9.56
N TYR A 496 8.20 18.76 10.02
CA TYR A 496 9.33 19.10 9.16
C TYR A 496 10.26 17.91 8.87
N ILE A 497 10.08 16.78 9.55
CA ILE A 497 10.80 15.53 9.26
C ILE A 497 10.13 14.90 8.03
N THR A 498 10.83 14.88 6.90
CA THR A 498 10.34 14.27 5.66
C THR A 498 10.85 12.85 5.50
N ARG A 499 10.25 12.10 4.56
CA ARG A 499 10.66 10.73 4.18
C ARG A 499 12.17 10.61 3.92
N PHE A 500 12.80 11.60 3.29
CA PHE A 500 14.25 11.67 3.10
C PHE A 500 15.03 11.50 4.41
N THR A 501 14.65 12.28 5.43
CA THR A 501 15.31 12.25 6.75
C THR A 501 14.97 10.99 7.54
N GLU A 502 13.72 10.51 7.46
CA GLU A 502 13.25 9.29 8.10
C GLU A 502 13.96 8.03 7.55
N GLU A 503 13.94 7.84 6.22
CA GLU A 503 14.58 6.69 5.57
C GLU A 503 16.10 6.74 5.73
N GLY A 504 16.71 7.92 5.67
CA GLY A 504 18.14 8.10 5.94
C GLY A 504 18.53 7.67 7.36
N PHE A 505 17.74 8.07 8.37
CA PHE A 505 17.97 7.66 9.76
C PHE A 505 17.73 6.16 9.97
N SER A 506 16.63 5.61 9.46
CA SER A 506 16.33 4.18 9.57
C SER A 506 17.43 3.30 8.96
N THR A 507 17.92 3.68 7.77
CA THR A 507 19.05 3.00 7.14
C THR A 507 20.36 3.17 7.92
N LEU A 508 20.61 4.34 8.51
CA LEU A 508 21.79 4.55 9.36
C LEU A 508 21.80 3.61 10.57
N ILE A 509 20.68 3.52 11.30
CA ILE A 509 20.58 2.64 12.46
C ILE A 509 20.71 1.16 12.02
N SER A 510 20.08 0.77 10.91
CA SER A 510 20.21 -0.59 10.36
C SER A 510 21.68 -0.95 10.06
N PHE A 511 22.44 -0.05 9.42
CA PHE A 511 23.88 -0.26 9.20
C PHE A 511 24.70 -0.26 10.49
N ILE A 512 24.34 0.54 11.50
CA ILE A 512 25.00 0.51 12.82
C ILE A 512 24.81 -0.87 13.48
N PHE A 513 23.61 -1.45 13.43
CA PHE A 513 23.35 -2.80 13.97
C PHE A 513 24.10 -3.90 13.22
N ILE A 514 24.11 -3.87 11.88
CA ILE A 514 24.88 -4.83 11.05
C ILE A 514 26.38 -4.75 11.39
N TYR A 515 26.92 -3.53 11.46
CA TYR A 515 28.33 -3.32 11.80
C TYR A 515 28.67 -3.75 13.22
N ASP A 516 27.81 -3.49 14.21
CA ASP A 516 28.05 -3.87 15.60
C ASP A 516 28.02 -5.39 15.79
N ALA A 517 27.10 -6.10 15.14
CA ALA A 517 27.08 -7.57 15.13
C ALA A 517 28.38 -8.16 14.55
N ILE A 518 28.85 -7.62 13.42
CA ILE A 518 30.11 -8.03 12.78
C ILE A 518 31.31 -7.65 13.67
N LYS A 519 31.33 -6.46 14.27
CA LYS A 519 32.39 -6.00 15.18
C LYS A 519 32.49 -6.87 16.43
N LYS A 520 31.36 -7.27 17.03
CA LYS A 520 31.31 -8.20 18.17
C LYS A 520 31.85 -9.58 17.79
N MET A 521 31.53 -10.09 16.60
CA MET A 521 32.11 -11.32 16.07
C MET A 521 33.64 -11.21 15.88
N ILE A 522 34.13 -10.15 15.23
CA ILE A 522 35.58 -9.90 15.08
C ILE A 522 36.26 -9.75 16.45
N GLY A 523 35.58 -9.18 17.44
CA GLY A 523 36.03 -9.13 18.83
C GLY A 523 36.25 -10.52 19.43
N ALA A 524 35.32 -11.46 19.20
CA ALA A 524 35.48 -12.85 19.64
C ALA A 524 36.69 -13.55 18.98
N PHE A 525 36.98 -13.30 17.70
CA PHE A 525 38.19 -13.78 17.03
C PHE A 525 39.50 -13.19 17.60
N LYS A 526 39.47 -11.97 18.14
CA LYS A 526 40.64 -11.37 18.81
C LYS A 526 40.83 -11.91 20.23
N TYR A 527 39.74 -12.21 20.93
CA TYR A 527 39.78 -12.76 22.29
C TYR A 527 40.12 -14.26 22.30
N TYR A 528 39.69 -15.00 21.28
CA TYR A 528 40.03 -16.41 21.04
C TYR A 528 40.83 -16.55 19.74
N PRO A 529 42.13 -16.22 19.73
CA PRO A 529 42.95 -16.29 18.53
C PRO A 529 43.09 -17.72 18.01
N ILE A 530 43.17 -17.87 16.69
CA ILE A 530 43.42 -19.16 16.02
C ILE A 530 44.93 -19.36 15.86
N ASN A 531 45.45 -20.52 16.25
CA ASN A 531 46.85 -20.88 16.01
C ASN A 531 47.04 -21.41 14.58
N MET A 532 47.45 -20.55 13.65
CA MET A 532 47.73 -20.94 12.26
C MET A 532 49.01 -21.79 12.09
N ASN A 533 49.85 -21.93 13.11
CA ASN A 533 51.12 -22.68 13.04
C ASN A 533 50.99 -24.13 13.55
N PHE A 534 49.75 -24.64 13.73
CA PHE A 534 49.51 -25.99 14.20
C PHE A 534 50.02 -27.04 13.20
N LYS A 535 50.94 -27.91 13.67
CA LYS A 535 51.43 -29.07 12.92
C LYS A 535 50.88 -30.34 13.57
N PRO A 536 50.23 -31.25 12.81
CA PRO A 536 49.63 -32.46 13.37
C PRO A 536 50.69 -33.43 13.95
N ASP A 537 51.93 -33.38 13.45
CA ASP A 537 53.00 -34.29 13.88
C ASP A 537 53.58 -33.96 15.28
N SER A 538 53.22 -32.81 15.87
CA SER A 538 53.80 -32.32 17.14
C SER A 538 52.75 -32.05 18.22
N ILE A 539 51.72 -32.90 18.32
CA ILE A 539 50.64 -32.78 19.32
C ILE A 539 51.17 -32.73 20.77
N THR A 540 52.24 -33.49 21.07
CA THR A 540 52.82 -33.57 22.43
C THR A 540 53.49 -32.28 22.91
N THR A 541 54.02 -31.44 22.00
CA THR A 541 54.64 -30.15 22.36
C THR A 541 53.63 -29.02 22.52
N TYR A 542 52.36 -29.24 22.16
CA TYR A 542 51.26 -28.26 22.27
C TYR A 542 50.43 -28.43 23.55
N LYS A 543 51.02 -28.95 24.64
CA LYS A 543 50.40 -29.02 25.96
C LYS A 543 50.57 -27.69 26.72
N CYS A 544 49.62 -27.36 27.60
CA CYS A 544 49.75 -26.28 28.57
C CYS A 544 49.87 -26.93 29.96
N GLU A 545 51.01 -26.77 30.61
CA GLU A 545 51.29 -27.39 31.90
C GLU A 545 51.36 -26.33 33.00
N CYS A 546 50.83 -26.66 34.17
CA CYS A 546 51.01 -25.85 35.36
C CYS A 546 52.32 -26.29 36.04
N VAL A 547 53.20 -25.33 36.32
CA VAL A 547 54.46 -25.56 37.02
C VAL A 547 54.43 -24.78 38.34
N ALA A 548 54.98 -25.38 39.39
CA ALA A 548 55.12 -24.76 40.70
C ALA A 548 55.85 -23.41 40.63
N PRO A 549 55.56 -22.45 41.53
CA PRO A 549 56.35 -21.23 41.64
C PRO A 549 57.80 -21.56 42.04
N ASP A 550 58.78 -20.87 41.43
CA ASP A 550 60.20 -21.07 41.74
C ASP A 550 60.48 -20.86 43.24
N THR A 551 61.15 -21.82 43.86
CA THR A 551 61.47 -21.83 45.31
C THR A 551 62.43 -20.74 45.78
N ALA A 552 62.84 -19.81 44.90
CA ALA A 552 63.86 -18.80 45.16
C ALA A 552 63.46 -17.69 46.16
N ASN A 553 62.15 -17.42 46.36
CA ASN A 553 61.67 -16.32 47.22
C ASN A 553 60.69 -16.78 48.34
N THR A 554 60.82 -18.02 48.82
CA THR A 554 59.96 -18.59 49.87
C THR A 554 60.37 -18.20 51.30
N THR A 555 60.44 -16.89 51.58
CA THR A 555 60.64 -16.35 52.94
C THR A 555 59.63 -15.26 53.35
N ALA A 556 58.66 -14.91 52.49
CA ALA A 556 57.78 -13.75 52.70
C ALA A 556 56.27 -13.98 52.48
N PHE A 557 55.76 -15.22 52.62
CA PHE A 557 54.32 -15.51 52.53
C PHE A 557 53.79 -16.32 53.73
N ASN A 558 53.70 -15.67 54.88
CA ASN A 558 52.74 -16.06 55.92
C ASN A 558 51.33 -15.61 55.48
N ALA A 559 50.65 -16.45 54.69
CA ALA A 559 49.26 -16.21 54.28
C ALA A 559 48.39 -17.43 54.58
N SER A 560 47.69 -17.38 55.71
CA SER A 560 46.68 -18.35 56.10
C SER A 560 45.43 -18.21 55.21
N ALA A 561 45.29 -19.05 54.19
CA ALA A 561 44.06 -19.15 53.42
C ALA A 561 43.00 -19.96 54.20
N THR A 562 41.95 -19.29 54.68
CA THR A 562 40.85 -19.92 55.41
C THR A 562 39.86 -20.62 54.47
N LEU A 563 39.59 -21.90 54.72
CA LEU A 563 38.54 -22.68 54.04
C LEU A 563 37.14 -22.32 54.57
N PRO A 564 36.07 -22.39 53.74
CA PRO A 564 34.70 -22.34 54.24
C PRO A 564 34.36 -23.61 55.04
N PRO A 565 33.50 -23.52 56.07
CA PRO A 565 33.24 -24.64 56.97
C PRO A 565 32.31 -25.67 56.33
N ASN A 566 32.71 -26.95 56.33
CA ASN A 566 31.84 -28.11 56.58
C ASN A 566 32.60 -29.44 56.48
N THR A 567 33.16 -29.91 57.60
CA THR A 567 32.99 -31.25 58.19
C THR A 567 34.11 -31.53 59.20
N ASN A 568 33.76 -32.20 60.30
CA ASN A 568 34.64 -32.36 61.46
C ASN A 568 35.66 -33.49 61.25
N THR A 569 36.88 -33.17 60.83
CA THR A 569 38.05 -34.01 61.12
C THR A 569 39.26 -33.14 61.45
N SER A 570 39.77 -33.27 62.67
CA SER A 570 40.99 -32.62 63.12
C SER A 570 42.22 -33.27 62.49
N LEU A 571 42.97 -32.54 61.67
CA LEU A 571 44.40 -32.77 61.45
C LEU A 571 45.04 -31.50 60.88
N TYR A 572 45.70 -30.73 61.75
CA TYR A 572 46.64 -29.69 61.31
C TYR A 572 47.83 -30.39 60.66
N ASN A 573 47.86 -30.38 59.33
CA ASN A 573 49.09 -30.63 58.57
C ASN A 573 49.23 -29.48 57.57
N PRO A 574 50.37 -28.76 57.55
CA PRO A 574 50.64 -27.86 56.44
C PRO A 574 50.73 -28.71 55.17
N LEU A 575 49.93 -28.37 54.15
CA LEU A 575 50.01 -29.04 52.86
C LEU A 575 51.42 -28.83 52.30
N ASN A 576 52.21 -29.90 52.28
CA ASN A 576 53.52 -29.90 51.64
C ASN A 576 53.30 -29.56 50.15
N LEU A 577 53.78 -28.40 49.73
CA LEU A 577 53.61 -27.87 48.36
C LEU A 577 54.25 -28.80 47.29
N THR A 578 55.07 -29.74 47.74
CA THR A 578 55.73 -30.82 46.98
C THR A 578 54.87 -32.07 46.76
N ALA A 579 53.76 -32.24 47.48
CA ALA A 579 52.87 -33.40 47.37
C ALA A 579 51.64 -33.15 46.46
N LEU A 580 51.49 -31.93 45.94
CA LEU A 580 50.46 -31.59 44.96
C LEU A 580 50.98 -31.94 43.56
N ASP A 581 50.28 -32.81 42.84
CA ASP A 581 50.62 -33.10 41.44
C ASP A 581 50.10 -31.96 40.55
N TRP A 582 50.98 -30.98 40.31
CA TRP A 582 50.70 -29.77 39.53
C TRP A 582 50.18 -30.07 38.12
N SER A 583 50.43 -31.26 37.58
CA SER A 583 49.97 -31.67 36.24
C SER A 583 48.46 -31.95 36.16
N LEU A 584 47.80 -32.20 37.30
CA LEU A 584 46.37 -32.52 37.40
C LEU A 584 45.48 -31.31 37.78
N LEU A 585 46.07 -30.17 38.14
CA LEU A 585 45.33 -28.96 38.50
C LEU A 585 44.70 -28.29 37.27
N SER A 586 43.49 -27.74 37.42
CA SER A 586 42.91 -26.90 36.37
C SER A 586 43.70 -25.60 36.21
N LYS A 587 43.65 -24.99 35.01
CA LYS A 587 44.33 -23.72 34.73
C LYS A 587 43.97 -22.58 35.72
N LYS A 588 42.78 -22.62 36.33
CA LYS A 588 42.34 -21.64 37.34
C LYS A 588 42.90 -21.93 38.73
N GLU A 589 42.88 -23.19 39.15
CA GLU A 589 43.48 -23.62 40.43
C GLU A 589 44.99 -23.37 40.42
N CYS A 590 45.67 -23.69 39.30
CA CYS A 590 47.08 -23.38 39.08
C CYS A 590 47.44 -21.94 39.47
N LEU A 591 46.71 -20.95 38.92
CA LEU A 591 46.94 -19.53 39.19
C LEU A 591 46.55 -19.14 40.63
N ASN A 592 45.48 -19.71 41.17
CA ASN A 592 45.05 -19.46 42.55
C ASN A 592 46.08 -19.98 43.59
N TYR A 593 46.79 -21.07 43.28
CA TYR A 593 47.89 -21.59 44.10
C TYR A 593 49.27 -20.99 43.74
N GLY A 594 49.32 -19.94 42.92
CA GLY A 594 50.54 -19.22 42.57
C GLY A 594 51.45 -19.91 41.54
N GLY A 595 50.99 -20.99 40.91
CA GLY A 595 51.69 -21.68 39.83
C GLY A 595 51.75 -20.87 38.53
N ARG A 596 52.75 -21.16 37.70
CA ARG A 596 52.92 -20.55 36.37
C ARG A 596 52.47 -21.51 35.28
N LEU A 597 51.70 -21.01 34.33
CA LEU A 597 51.28 -21.75 33.13
C LEU A 597 52.37 -21.66 32.06
N LEU A 598 52.96 -22.79 31.69
CA LEU A 598 54.00 -22.89 30.66
C LEU A 598 53.50 -23.72 29.46
N GLY A 599 53.82 -23.24 28.26
CA GLY A 599 53.48 -23.88 26.99
C GLY A 599 52.81 -22.93 25.99
N ASN A 600 53.18 -23.06 24.72
CA ASN A 600 52.68 -22.18 23.64
C ASN A 600 51.15 -22.22 23.51
N SER A 601 50.51 -23.34 23.85
CA SER A 601 49.06 -23.52 23.83
C SER A 601 48.32 -22.95 25.05
N CYS A 602 49.00 -22.36 26.04
CA CYS A 602 48.31 -21.80 27.19
C CYS A 602 47.43 -20.58 26.83
N GLN A 603 47.82 -19.80 25.82
CA GLN A 603 47.10 -18.61 25.35
C GLN A 603 45.99 -18.91 24.33
N PHE A 604 45.95 -20.12 23.76
CA PHE A 604 45.00 -20.49 22.72
C PHE A 604 43.95 -21.47 23.26
N ILE A 605 42.68 -21.22 22.95
CA ILE A 605 41.59 -22.18 23.15
C ILE A 605 41.20 -22.67 21.75
N PRO A 606 41.46 -23.94 21.39
CA PRO A 606 41.22 -24.44 20.04
C PRO A 606 39.73 -24.37 19.66
N ASP A 607 39.47 -24.26 18.37
CA ASP A 607 38.18 -24.38 17.67
C ASP A 607 37.05 -23.42 18.07
N LEU A 608 37.19 -22.66 19.16
CA LEU A 608 36.12 -21.85 19.73
C LEU A 608 35.68 -20.68 18.82
N ALA A 609 36.65 -20.03 18.16
CA ALA A 609 36.38 -18.96 17.21
C ALA A 609 35.69 -19.48 15.93
N LEU A 610 36.10 -20.66 15.45
CA LEU A 610 35.50 -21.32 14.28
C LEU A 610 34.06 -21.77 14.60
N MET A 611 33.83 -22.39 15.76
CA MET A 611 32.47 -22.73 16.21
C MET A 611 31.61 -21.48 16.36
N SER A 612 32.13 -20.41 16.97
CA SER A 612 31.40 -19.13 17.10
C SER A 612 30.98 -18.55 15.74
N PHE A 613 31.86 -18.63 14.74
CA PHE A 613 31.56 -18.20 13.36
C PHE A 613 30.48 -19.05 12.69
N ILE A 614 30.55 -20.39 12.85
CA ILE A 614 29.56 -21.34 12.34
C ILE A 614 28.18 -21.09 12.98
N LEU A 615 28.12 -20.93 14.30
CA LEU A 615 26.88 -20.63 15.02
C LEU A 615 26.25 -19.31 14.56
N PHE A 616 27.07 -18.27 14.35
CA PHE A 616 26.63 -16.94 13.91
C PHE A 616 26.06 -16.94 12.49
N PHE A 617 26.86 -17.36 11.49
CA PHE A 617 26.42 -17.40 10.10
C PHE A 617 25.35 -18.46 9.85
N GLY A 618 25.40 -19.59 10.57
CA GLY A 618 24.37 -20.61 10.56
C GLY A 618 23.01 -20.08 11.02
N THR A 619 22.97 -19.41 12.18
CA THR A 619 21.72 -18.83 12.71
C THR A 619 21.13 -17.78 11.77
N TYR A 620 21.97 -16.89 11.23
CA TYR A 620 21.55 -15.89 10.24
C TYR A 620 20.99 -16.54 8.96
N SER A 621 21.72 -17.51 8.39
CA SER A 621 21.35 -18.21 7.16
C SER A 621 20.03 -18.99 7.34
N MET A 622 19.90 -19.76 8.41
CA MET A 622 18.71 -20.55 8.70
C MET A 622 17.47 -19.66 8.94
N THR A 623 17.65 -18.53 9.61
CA THR A 623 16.55 -17.57 9.81
C THR A 623 16.09 -16.98 8.47
N LEU A 624 17.02 -16.66 7.57
CA LEU A 624 16.70 -16.20 6.22
C LEU A 624 16.01 -17.26 5.36
N THR A 625 16.44 -18.52 5.41
CA THR A 625 15.80 -19.60 4.64
C THR A 625 14.40 -19.90 5.17
N LEU A 626 14.21 -19.96 6.49
CA LEU A 626 12.90 -20.17 7.11
C LEU A 626 11.93 -18.99 6.93
N LYS A 627 12.43 -17.75 6.82
CA LYS A 627 11.60 -16.61 6.40
C LYS A 627 11.25 -16.65 4.91
N LYS A 628 12.20 -17.00 4.03
CA LYS A 628 11.92 -17.21 2.60
C LYS A 628 11.00 -18.41 2.33
N PHE A 629 11.00 -19.40 3.21
CA PHE A 629 10.07 -20.54 3.19
C PHE A 629 8.60 -20.10 3.23
N LYS A 630 8.29 -18.90 3.75
CA LYS A 630 6.95 -18.29 3.64
C LYS A 630 6.44 -18.20 2.20
N PHE A 631 7.33 -18.08 1.21
CA PHE A 631 6.97 -18.00 -0.22
C PHE A 631 7.16 -19.33 -0.97
N SER A 632 7.55 -20.40 -0.27
CA SER A 632 7.73 -21.73 -0.84
C SER A 632 6.40 -22.39 -1.22
N ARG A 633 6.44 -23.24 -2.27
CA ARG A 633 5.27 -23.98 -2.80
C ARG A 633 5.11 -25.38 -2.19
N TYR A 634 6.08 -25.88 -1.43
CA TYR A 634 6.15 -27.29 -1.01
C TYR A 634 5.24 -27.67 0.18
N PHE A 635 4.62 -26.70 0.89
CA PHE A 635 3.88 -26.96 2.13
C PHE A 635 2.53 -26.21 2.18
N PRO A 636 1.52 -26.74 2.90
CA PRO A 636 0.22 -26.08 3.04
C PRO A 636 0.34 -24.72 3.74
N THR A 637 -0.52 -23.78 3.33
CA THR A 637 -0.41 -22.35 3.69
C THR A 637 -0.32 -22.09 5.19
N LYS A 638 -1.10 -22.81 6.01
CA LYS A 638 -1.08 -22.70 7.48
C LYS A 638 0.24 -23.14 8.12
N VAL A 639 0.81 -24.27 7.68
CA VAL A 639 2.11 -24.77 8.18
C VAL A 639 3.24 -23.85 7.73
N ARG A 640 3.21 -23.42 6.46
CA ARG A 640 4.15 -22.48 5.87
C ARG A 640 4.18 -21.14 6.62
N ALA A 641 3.01 -20.60 6.99
CA ALA A 641 2.90 -19.39 7.81
C ALA A 641 3.48 -19.61 9.22
N LEU A 642 3.06 -20.67 9.91
CA LEU A 642 3.53 -20.99 11.26
C LEU A 642 5.07 -21.16 11.31
N VAL A 643 5.65 -21.92 10.39
CA VAL A 643 7.11 -22.12 10.31
C VAL A 643 7.85 -20.80 10.01
N ALA A 644 7.29 -19.93 9.15
CA ALA A 644 7.87 -18.63 8.87
C ALA A 644 7.79 -17.67 10.07
N ASP A 645 6.72 -17.72 10.85
CA ASP A 645 6.55 -16.88 12.04
C ASP A 645 7.51 -17.33 13.15
N PHE A 646 7.55 -18.63 13.46
CA PHE A 646 8.45 -19.23 14.47
C PHE A 646 9.92 -19.41 14.02
N SER A 647 10.26 -19.07 12.77
CA SER A 647 11.60 -19.21 12.16
C SER A 647 12.78 -18.82 13.06
N ILE A 648 12.72 -17.67 13.73
CA ILE A 648 13.81 -17.14 14.55
C ILE A 648 14.04 -18.00 15.81
N ILE A 649 12.94 -18.42 16.44
CA ILE A 649 12.96 -19.29 17.63
C ILE A 649 13.49 -20.68 17.25
N PHE A 650 13.04 -21.23 16.12
CA PHE A 650 13.54 -22.50 15.61
C PHE A 650 15.05 -22.46 15.32
N SER A 651 15.56 -21.40 14.68
CA SER A 651 16.99 -21.20 14.48
C SER A 651 17.77 -21.18 15.80
N ILE A 652 17.31 -20.41 16.79
CA ILE A 652 17.98 -20.31 18.10
C ILE A 652 18.02 -21.68 18.80
N LEU A 653 16.89 -22.40 18.85
CA LEU A 653 16.81 -23.73 19.47
C LEU A 653 17.70 -24.75 18.75
N MET A 654 17.73 -24.72 17.41
CA MET A 654 18.57 -25.62 16.62
C MET A 654 20.06 -25.37 16.87
N PHE A 655 20.53 -24.12 16.81
CA PHE A 655 21.95 -23.81 17.02
C PHE A 655 22.37 -23.90 18.50
N CYS A 656 21.46 -23.70 19.45
CA CYS A 656 21.68 -24.04 20.86
C CYS A 656 21.82 -25.56 21.07
N GLY A 657 21.01 -26.37 20.38
CA GLY A 657 21.13 -27.83 20.39
C GLY A 657 22.42 -28.33 19.74
N ILE A 658 22.89 -27.68 18.68
CA ILE A 658 24.19 -27.96 18.04
C ILE A 658 25.35 -27.64 19.01
N ASP A 659 25.33 -26.48 19.67
CA ASP A 659 26.32 -26.11 20.69
C ASP A 659 26.37 -27.13 21.84
N ALA A 660 25.20 -27.51 22.35
CA ALA A 660 25.08 -28.53 23.40
C ALA A 660 25.58 -29.91 22.95
N CYS A 661 25.37 -30.30 21.68
CA CYS A 661 25.84 -31.56 21.13
C CYS A 661 27.37 -31.61 20.95
N PHE A 662 28.01 -30.49 20.61
CA PHE A 662 29.47 -30.41 20.51
C PHE A 662 30.15 -30.19 21.87
N GLY A 663 29.44 -29.73 22.90
CA GLY A 663 29.94 -29.63 24.27
C GLY A 663 31.07 -28.61 24.49
N LEU A 664 31.30 -27.71 23.53
CA LEU A 664 32.37 -26.71 23.62
C LEU A 664 32.05 -25.60 24.62
N ALA A 665 33.09 -25.02 25.22
CA ALA A 665 32.98 -23.93 26.20
C ALA A 665 32.74 -22.56 25.52
N THR A 666 31.74 -22.47 24.66
CA THR A 666 31.38 -21.24 23.94
C THR A 666 30.99 -20.12 24.91
N PRO A 667 31.19 -18.84 24.54
CA PRO A 667 30.78 -17.71 25.37
C PRO A 667 29.25 -17.71 25.50
N LYS A 668 28.77 -18.08 26.69
CA LYS A 668 27.36 -18.23 27.04
C LYS A 668 26.80 -17.03 27.78
N LEU A 669 25.48 -16.94 27.83
CA LEU A 669 24.75 -15.82 28.42
C LEU A 669 24.88 -15.82 29.96
N LEU A 670 25.80 -15.01 30.50
CA LEU A 670 26.01 -14.86 31.94
C LEU A 670 24.93 -13.96 32.56
N VAL A 671 23.80 -14.56 32.95
CA VAL A 671 22.74 -13.89 33.72
C VAL A 671 22.96 -14.15 35.22
N PRO A 672 23.16 -13.11 36.06
CA PRO A 672 23.21 -13.27 37.51
C PRO A 672 21.84 -13.67 38.08
N SER A 673 21.85 -14.66 38.97
CA SER A 673 20.64 -15.34 39.47
C SER A 673 19.98 -14.67 40.69
N VAL A 674 20.53 -13.57 41.19
CA VAL A 674 20.06 -12.90 42.41
C VAL A 674 19.80 -11.42 42.13
N ILE A 675 18.61 -10.94 42.49
CA ILE A 675 18.23 -9.52 42.38
C ILE A 675 18.94 -8.73 43.48
N LYS A 676 20.16 -8.26 43.16
CA LYS A 676 20.96 -7.32 43.96
C LYS A 676 21.56 -6.26 43.03
N PRO A 677 21.81 -5.03 43.52
CA PRO A 677 22.64 -4.07 42.82
C PRO A 677 24.02 -4.66 42.49
N THR A 678 24.56 -4.30 41.33
CA THR A 678 25.82 -4.86 40.81
C THR A 678 27.00 -4.59 41.75
N ARG A 679 26.95 -3.50 42.53
CA ARG A 679 27.92 -3.16 43.57
C ARG A 679 27.28 -3.23 44.98
N PRO A 680 27.89 -3.93 45.96
CA PRO A 680 27.30 -4.13 47.29
C PRO A 680 27.23 -2.86 48.15
N ASP A 681 28.03 -1.84 47.83
CA ASP A 681 28.09 -0.56 48.55
C ASP A 681 26.86 0.35 48.31
N ARG A 682 25.90 -0.09 47.49
CA ARG A 682 24.79 0.73 46.96
C ARG A 682 23.42 0.08 47.21
N GLY A 683 22.44 0.91 47.57
CA GLY A 683 21.02 0.56 47.56
C GLY A 683 20.29 0.95 46.26
N TRP A 684 19.08 0.44 46.05
CA TRP A 684 18.26 0.73 44.87
C TRP A 684 17.82 2.19 44.77
N PHE A 685 17.60 2.90 45.89
CA PHE A 685 17.20 4.30 45.88
C PHE A 685 18.41 5.23 46.01
N VAL A 686 18.47 6.28 45.17
CA VAL A 686 19.54 7.28 45.19
C VAL A 686 19.07 8.49 46.01
N ALA A 687 19.84 8.87 47.04
CA ALA A 687 19.56 10.08 47.82
C ALA A 687 19.82 11.35 46.97
N PRO A 688 18.88 12.31 46.90
CA PRO A 688 19.00 13.48 46.02
C PRO A 688 19.94 14.58 46.55
N PHE A 689 20.32 14.52 47.82
CA PHE A 689 21.21 15.48 48.47
C PHE A 689 22.23 14.74 49.35
N GLY A 690 23.50 15.14 49.31
CA GLY A 690 24.40 14.87 50.43
C GLY A 690 25.90 14.75 50.14
N LYS A 691 26.36 14.73 48.88
CA LYS A 691 27.79 14.55 48.56
C LYS A 691 28.34 15.58 47.59
N ASN A 692 27.55 15.97 46.57
CA ASN A 692 27.97 16.95 45.58
C ASN A 692 27.73 18.40 46.04
N PRO A 693 28.56 19.36 45.61
CA PRO A 693 28.36 20.78 45.93
C PRO A 693 27.18 21.38 45.15
N TRP A 694 26.46 22.31 45.78
CA TRP A 694 25.16 22.83 45.32
C TRP A 694 25.14 23.39 43.88
N TRP A 695 26.26 23.92 43.39
CA TRP A 695 26.37 24.48 42.04
C TRP A 695 26.23 23.40 40.95
N VAL A 696 26.54 22.13 41.26
CA VAL A 696 26.39 20.99 40.34
C VAL A 696 24.93 20.76 39.98
N TYR A 697 24.01 20.98 40.92
CA TYR A 697 22.57 20.85 40.69
C TYR A 697 22.08 21.86 39.64
N LEU A 698 22.61 23.08 39.63
CA LEU A 698 22.30 24.10 38.63
C LEU A 698 23.03 23.83 37.30
N ALA A 699 24.32 23.47 37.35
CA ALA A 699 25.12 23.16 36.17
C ALA A 699 24.60 21.94 35.37
N SER A 700 23.97 20.99 36.07
CA SER A 700 23.38 19.78 35.46
C SER A 700 22.25 20.05 34.45
N ILE A 701 21.68 21.27 34.42
CA ILE A 701 20.69 21.71 33.42
C ILE A 701 21.24 21.62 31.99
N LEU A 702 22.54 21.88 31.79
CA LEU A 702 23.16 21.91 30.45
C LEU A 702 23.37 20.49 29.87
N PRO A 703 23.93 19.51 30.61
CA PRO A 703 23.90 18.11 30.22
C PRO A 703 22.46 17.58 30.05
N ALA A 704 21.53 17.97 30.94
CA ALA A 704 20.13 17.57 30.83
C ALA A 704 19.46 18.04 29.53
N LEU A 705 19.71 19.28 29.10
CA LEU A 705 19.20 19.82 27.84
C LEU A 705 19.64 18.96 26.64
N LEU A 706 20.89 18.48 26.64
CA LEU A 706 21.39 17.62 25.60
C LEU A 706 20.70 16.24 25.61
N VAL A 707 20.55 15.63 26.79
CA VAL A 707 19.81 14.36 26.97
C VAL A 707 18.36 14.50 26.52
N THR A 708 17.68 15.59 26.87
CA THR A 708 16.31 15.88 26.46
C THR A 708 16.18 15.95 24.94
N ILE A 709 17.10 16.64 24.24
CA ILE A 709 17.09 16.71 22.77
C ILE A 709 17.31 15.31 22.16
N LEU A 710 18.20 14.51 22.73
CA LEU A 710 18.47 13.13 22.28
C LEU A 710 17.23 12.25 22.42
N ILE A 711 16.60 12.24 23.61
CA ILE A 711 15.37 11.48 23.91
C ILE A 711 14.23 11.93 22.99
N PHE A 712 14.05 13.24 22.82
CA PHE A 712 13.01 13.80 21.95
C PHE A 712 13.16 13.33 20.50
N MET A 713 14.37 13.40 19.94
CA MET A 713 14.63 12.98 18.56
C MET A 713 14.46 11.48 18.37
N ASP A 714 15.08 10.63 19.22
CA ASP A 714 14.98 9.18 19.10
C ASP A 714 13.52 8.69 19.30
N GLN A 715 12.79 9.24 20.29
CA GLN A 715 11.40 8.87 20.54
C GLN A 715 10.49 9.27 19.38
N GLN A 716 10.56 10.53 18.92
CA GLN A 716 9.64 11.05 17.91
C GLN A 716 9.93 10.50 16.51
N ILE A 717 11.21 10.31 16.13
CA ILE A 717 11.55 9.65 14.86
C ILE A 717 11.08 8.20 14.87
N THR A 718 11.25 7.47 15.98
CA THR A 718 10.70 6.11 16.10
C THR A 718 9.17 6.10 15.98
N ALA A 719 8.48 7.03 16.64
CA ALA A 719 7.03 7.13 16.55
C ALA A 719 6.55 7.41 15.11
N VAL A 720 7.24 8.25 14.32
CA VAL A 720 6.92 8.46 12.90
C VAL A 720 7.10 7.19 12.08
N ILE A 721 8.24 6.50 12.22
CA ILE A 721 8.54 5.26 11.47
C ILE A 721 7.50 4.18 11.77
N VAL A 722 7.08 4.04 13.03
CA VAL A 722 6.01 3.12 13.43
C VAL A 722 4.67 3.54 12.82
N ASN A 723 4.31 4.81 12.95
CA ASN A 723 3.00 5.35 12.53
C ASN A 723 2.89 5.63 11.02
N ARG A 724 3.83 5.13 10.21
CA ARG A 724 3.87 5.27 8.76
C ARG A 724 2.58 4.75 8.12
N LYS A 725 1.95 5.54 7.23
CA LYS A 725 0.69 5.17 6.55
C LYS A 725 0.79 3.86 5.75
N GLU A 726 1.99 3.49 5.31
CA GLU A 726 2.30 2.23 4.64
C GLU A 726 2.00 0.99 5.51
N ASN A 727 2.00 1.12 6.84
CA ASN A 727 1.63 0.04 7.76
C ASN A 727 0.09 -0.16 7.87
N LYS A 728 -0.73 0.64 7.18
CA LYS A 728 -2.21 0.59 7.18
C LYS A 728 -2.82 0.47 8.60
N LEU A 729 -2.24 1.19 9.56
CA LEU A 729 -2.73 1.27 10.94
C LEU A 729 -4.13 1.88 10.99
N ARG A 730 -4.98 1.41 11.91
CA ARG A 730 -6.41 1.79 11.99
C ARG A 730 -6.70 2.76 13.12
N LYS A 731 -5.94 2.68 14.21
CA LYS A 731 -6.10 3.53 15.39
C LYS A 731 -5.24 4.80 15.20
N ALA A 732 -5.68 5.92 15.77
CA ALA A 732 -4.96 7.21 15.74
C ALA A 732 -3.53 7.09 16.30
N ALA A 733 -2.62 8.03 16.03
CA ALA A 733 -1.35 8.11 16.77
C ALA A 733 -1.49 8.92 18.08
N GLY A 734 -0.41 9.01 18.87
CA GLY A 734 -0.39 9.70 20.16
C GLY A 734 0.99 10.20 20.59
N TYR A 735 1.58 11.08 19.77
CA TYR A 735 2.96 11.55 19.90
C TYR A 735 3.27 12.32 21.20
N HIS A 736 2.29 13.05 21.75
CA HIS A 736 2.47 13.79 23.02
C HIS A 736 2.36 12.85 24.21
N LEU A 737 1.45 11.87 24.13
CA LEU A 737 1.25 10.87 25.19
C LEU A 737 2.46 9.95 25.34
N ASP A 738 3.11 9.55 24.23
CA ASP A 738 4.35 8.78 24.25
C ASP A 738 5.49 9.56 24.94
N LEU A 739 5.71 10.82 24.56
CA LEU A 739 6.76 11.66 25.14
C LEU A 739 6.51 11.96 26.63
N PHE A 740 5.25 12.17 27.02
CA PHE A 740 4.84 12.39 28.41
C PHE A 740 5.21 11.20 29.31
N TRP A 741 4.87 9.97 28.88
CA TRP A 741 5.21 8.77 29.65
C TRP A 741 6.71 8.50 29.69
N VAL A 742 7.46 8.75 28.60
CA VAL A 742 8.93 8.67 28.64
C VAL A 742 9.50 9.66 29.67
N GLY A 743 8.99 10.89 29.74
CA GLY A 743 9.40 11.87 30.76
C GLY A 743 9.14 11.42 32.21
N ILE A 744 7.99 10.80 32.48
CA ILE A 744 7.68 10.23 33.81
C ILE A 744 8.62 9.06 34.14
N LEU A 745 8.83 8.15 33.19
CA LEU A 745 9.70 6.98 33.37
C LEU A 745 11.16 7.38 33.54
N MET A 746 11.61 8.46 32.88
CA MET A 746 12.93 9.06 33.10
C MET A 746 13.13 9.50 34.55
N ALA A 747 12.16 10.22 35.14
CA ALA A 747 12.25 10.61 36.55
C ALA A 747 12.30 9.38 37.47
N LEU A 748 11.43 8.40 37.24
CA LEU A 748 11.33 7.19 38.06
C LEU A 748 12.59 6.31 37.97
N CYS A 749 13.13 6.08 36.78
CA CYS A 749 14.41 5.41 36.58
C CYS A 749 15.57 6.16 37.24
N SER A 750 15.53 7.50 37.28
CA SER A 750 16.59 8.31 37.89
C SER A 750 16.61 8.19 39.42
N PHE A 751 15.44 8.19 40.08
CA PHE A 751 15.35 7.94 41.52
C PHE A 751 15.79 6.53 41.92
N MET A 752 15.51 5.53 41.08
CA MET A 752 15.98 4.15 41.26
C MET A 752 17.42 3.92 40.76
N GLY A 753 18.09 4.96 40.23
CA GLY A 753 19.40 4.89 39.58
C GLY A 753 19.53 3.71 38.62
N LEU A 754 18.53 3.57 37.73
CA LEU A 754 18.47 2.62 36.63
C LEU A 754 18.88 3.34 35.33
N PRO A 755 19.23 2.60 34.26
CA PRO A 755 19.46 3.18 32.95
C PRO A 755 18.26 4.01 32.45
N TRP A 756 18.55 4.94 31.55
CA TRP A 756 17.51 5.68 30.83
C TRP A 756 17.10 4.91 29.57
N TYR A 757 15.79 4.87 29.30
CA TYR A 757 15.21 4.05 28.24
C TYR A 757 14.45 4.91 27.23
N VAL A 758 14.63 4.60 25.94
CA VAL A 758 13.99 5.29 24.82
C VAL A 758 13.51 4.25 23.81
N ALA A 759 12.59 4.63 22.93
CA ALA A 759 12.14 3.80 21.83
C ALA A 759 13.30 3.26 20.98
N ALA A 760 13.38 1.94 20.83
CA ALA A 760 14.34 1.29 19.93
C ALA A 760 13.69 1.04 18.57
N THR A 761 14.15 1.78 17.55
CA THR A 761 13.64 1.70 16.16
C THR A 761 13.61 0.28 15.62
N VAL A 762 14.75 -0.41 15.56
CA VAL A 762 14.88 -1.73 14.92
C VAL A 762 13.99 -2.78 15.60
N ILE A 763 13.92 -2.78 16.93
CA ILE A 763 13.10 -3.74 17.69
C ILE A 763 11.61 -3.42 17.51
N SER A 764 11.24 -2.13 17.45
CA SER A 764 9.85 -1.71 17.20
C SER A 764 9.40 -2.04 15.76
N ILE A 765 10.27 -1.87 14.76
CA ILE A 765 10.01 -2.30 13.37
C ILE A 765 9.84 -3.82 13.31
N ALA A 766 10.72 -4.59 13.95
CA ALA A 766 10.63 -6.04 14.00
C ALA A 766 9.35 -6.54 14.70
N HIS A 767 8.88 -5.82 15.73
CA HIS A 767 7.60 -6.09 16.40
C HIS A 767 6.42 -5.85 15.45
N ILE A 768 6.41 -4.73 14.73
CA ILE A 768 5.40 -4.44 13.70
C ILE A 768 5.40 -5.52 12.61
N ASP A 769 6.57 -5.88 12.08
CA ASP A 769 6.72 -6.92 11.06
C ASP A 769 6.20 -8.28 11.51
N SER A 770 6.39 -8.65 12.78
CA SER A 770 5.82 -9.88 13.36
C SER A 770 4.29 -9.85 13.46
N LEU A 771 3.68 -8.66 13.44
CA LEU A 771 2.24 -8.42 13.58
C LEU A 771 1.55 -7.99 12.27
N LYS A 772 2.27 -7.99 11.15
CA LYS A 772 1.71 -7.74 9.81
C LYS A 772 0.73 -8.86 9.43
N MET A 773 -0.43 -8.46 8.92
CA MET A 773 -1.42 -9.37 8.33
C MET A 773 -1.33 -9.34 6.80
N GLU A 774 -1.21 -10.54 6.24
CA GLU A 774 -1.22 -10.82 4.81
C GLU A 774 -2.51 -11.59 4.46
N THR A 775 -2.97 -11.48 3.22
CA THR A 775 -4.16 -12.21 2.74
C THR A 775 -3.97 -13.73 2.80
N GLU A 776 -4.89 -14.43 3.47
CA GLU A 776 -4.85 -15.90 3.60
C GLU A 776 -5.18 -16.63 2.28
N THR A 777 -5.87 -15.95 1.36
CA THR A 777 -6.40 -16.52 0.11
C THR A 777 -6.01 -15.67 -1.11
N SER A 778 -4.73 -15.66 -1.47
CA SER A 778 -4.28 -15.26 -2.81
C SER A 778 -4.47 -16.42 -3.79
N ALA A 779 -4.85 -16.12 -5.04
CA ALA A 779 -4.84 -17.13 -6.09
C ALA A 779 -3.41 -17.66 -6.31
N PRO A 780 -3.22 -18.94 -6.70
CA PRO A 780 -1.88 -19.52 -6.84
C PRO A 780 -1.05 -18.80 -7.91
N GLY A 781 -0.15 -17.93 -7.47
CA GLY A 781 0.71 -17.10 -8.33
C GLY A 781 0.71 -15.62 -7.96
N GLU A 782 -0.32 -15.12 -7.29
CA GLU A 782 -0.40 -13.74 -6.81
C GLU A 782 0.37 -13.57 -5.49
N GLN A 783 1.05 -12.43 -5.30
CA GLN A 783 1.73 -12.13 -4.03
C GLN A 783 0.70 -11.81 -2.95
N PRO A 784 0.95 -12.20 -1.68
CA PRO A 784 0.04 -11.91 -0.58
C PRO A 784 -0.12 -10.40 -0.40
N GLN A 785 -1.35 -9.90 -0.59
CA GLN A 785 -1.68 -8.50 -0.37
C GLN A 785 -1.62 -8.17 1.13
N PHE A 786 -1.09 -6.99 1.46
CA PHE A 786 -0.94 -6.51 2.82
C PHE A 786 -2.21 -5.83 3.33
N LEU A 787 -2.83 -6.42 4.37
CA LEU A 787 -4.11 -6.01 4.95
C LEU A 787 -3.97 -4.96 6.07
N GLY A 788 -2.78 -4.85 6.69
CA GLY A 788 -2.49 -3.98 7.83
C GLY A 788 -1.84 -4.71 9.01
N VAL A 789 -1.59 -4.00 10.10
CA VAL A 789 -0.95 -4.53 11.33
C VAL A 789 -1.99 -4.77 12.43
N ARG A 790 -1.79 -5.79 13.27
CA ARG A 790 -2.55 -5.96 14.53
C ARG A 790 -2.07 -4.97 15.59
N GLU A 791 -2.88 -3.97 15.91
CA GLU A 791 -2.61 -2.99 16.97
C GLU A 791 -3.11 -3.51 18.32
N GLN A 792 -2.18 -3.93 19.18
CA GLN A 792 -2.46 -4.59 20.47
C GLN A 792 -1.49 -4.12 21.57
N ARG A 793 -1.95 -4.09 22.83
CA ARG A 793 -1.13 -3.76 24.02
C ARG A 793 -0.50 -4.99 24.69
N VAL A 794 -1.13 -6.14 24.48
CA VAL A 794 -0.85 -7.39 25.19
C VAL A 794 0.57 -7.89 24.91
N THR A 795 1.05 -7.84 23.66
CA THR A 795 2.36 -8.38 23.29
C THR A 795 3.51 -7.64 23.94
N GLY A 796 3.56 -6.30 23.83
CA GLY A 796 4.59 -5.48 24.47
C GLY A 796 4.58 -5.63 25.99
N THR A 797 3.39 -5.60 26.60
CA THR A 797 3.25 -5.77 28.06
C THR A 797 3.76 -7.14 28.53
N ILE A 798 3.37 -8.23 27.87
CA ILE A 798 3.82 -9.58 28.22
C ILE A 798 5.33 -9.75 27.97
N VAL A 799 5.89 -9.18 26.90
CA VAL A 799 7.34 -9.19 26.64
C VAL A 799 8.11 -8.63 27.83
N PHE A 800 7.75 -7.43 28.32
CA PHE A 800 8.47 -6.80 29.42
C PHE A 800 8.26 -7.48 30.77
N VAL A 801 7.05 -8.02 31.03
CA VAL A 801 6.79 -8.87 32.21
C VAL A 801 7.63 -10.14 32.16
N LEU A 802 7.71 -10.81 30.99
CA LEU A 802 8.59 -11.96 30.79
C LEU A 802 10.06 -11.58 31.01
N THR A 803 10.53 -10.43 30.50
CA THR A 803 11.91 -9.93 30.72
C THR A 803 12.22 -9.73 32.21
N GLY A 804 11.26 -9.28 33.02
CA GLY A 804 11.41 -9.23 34.48
C GLY A 804 11.50 -10.62 35.13
N ILE A 805 10.66 -11.56 34.67
CA ILE A 805 10.66 -12.96 35.13
C ILE A 805 11.93 -13.72 34.68
N SER A 806 12.62 -13.27 33.62
CA SER A 806 13.84 -13.91 33.07
C SER A 806 14.97 -14.08 34.08
N VAL A 807 15.02 -13.29 35.15
CA VAL A 807 16.01 -13.46 36.23
C VAL A 807 15.86 -14.83 36.90
N PHE A 808 14.62 -15.30 37.09
CA PHE A 808 14.34 -16.65 37.59
C PHE A 808 14.58 -17.73 36.52
N LEU A 809 14.45 -17.37 35.24
CA LEU A 809 14.73 -18.24 34.09
C LEU A 809 16.23 -18.30 33.73
N ALA A 810 17.12 -17.64 34.50
CA ALA A 810 18.56 -17.63 34.29
C ALA A 810 19.19 -19.02 34.05
N PRO A 811 18.80 -20.11 34.74
CA PRO A 811 19.34 -21.46 34.47
C PRO A 811 19.09 -21.96 33.04
N VAL A 812 17.98 -21.57 32.41
CA VAL A 812 17.68 -21.93 31.00
C VAL A 812 18.41 -21.00 30.04
N LEU A 813 18.46 -19.71 30.36
CA LEU A 813 19.13 -18.69 29.54
C LEU A 813 20.65 -18.91 29.43
N GLN A 814 21.29 -19.46 30.47
CA GLN A 814 22.72 -19.79 30.48
C GLN A 814 23.15 -20.82 29.42
N TYR A 815 22.22 -21.60 28.85
CA TYR A 815 22.56 -22.50 27.75
C TYR A 815 22.71 -21.80 26.39
N ILE A 816 22.19 -20.57 26.24
CA ILE A 816 22.19 -19.87 24.96
C ILE A 816 23.58 -19.25 24.68
N PRO A 817 24.26 -19.62 23.59
CA PRO A 817 25.56 -19.05 23.24
C PRO A 817 25.41 -17.68 22.57
N LEU A 818 26.25 -16.71 22.98
CA LEU A 818 26.26 -15.33 22.46
C LEU A 818 26.39 -15.22 20.92
N PRO A 819 27.20 -16.05 20.22
CA PRO A 819 27.31 -16.01 18.76
C PRO A 819 25.99 -16.25 18.00
N VAL A 820 25.08 -17.07 18.54
CA VAL A 820 23.74 -17.30 17.96
C VAL A 820 22.92 -16.02 18.00
N LEU A 821 22.96 -15.32 19.14
CA LEU A 821 22.24 -14.05 19.34
C LEU A 821 22.80 -12.93 18.44
N TYR A 822 24.11 -12.89 18.21
CA TYR A 822 24.71 -12.01 17.21
C TYR A 822 24.21 -12.31 15.79
N GLY A 823 23.96 -13.58 15.45
CA GLY A 823 23.37 -13.97 14.15
C GLY A 823 21.93 -13.48 14.00
N VAL A 824 21.16 -13.47 15.08
CA VAL A 824 19.80 -12.88 15.13
C VAL A 824 19.86 -11.35 15.02
N PHE A 825 20.82 -10.67 15.65
CA PHE A 825 21.03 -9.24 15.46
C PHE A 825 21.38 -8.87 14.01
N LEU A 826 22.25 -9.65 13.36
CA LEU A 826 22.56 -9.47 11.94
C LEU A 826 21.29 -9.65 11.08
N TYR A 827 20.47 -10.66 11.38
CA TYR A 827 19.18 -10.84 10.69
C TYR A 827 18.25 -9.64 10.88
N MET A 828 18.06 -9.13 12.11
CA MET A 828 17.17 -7.99 12.35
C MET A 828 17.64 -6.72 11.65
N GLY A 829 18.96 -6.44 11.64
CA GLY A 829 19.52 -5.30 10.92
C GLY A 829 19.38 -5.40 9.39
N VAL A 830 19.49 -6.61 8.82
CA VAL A 830 19.26 -6.83 7.38
C VAL A 830 17.78 -6.80 7.03
N ALA A 831 16.91 -7.33 7.90
CA ALA A 831 15.46 -7.31 7.71
C ALA A 831 14.90 -5.89 7.71
N SER A 832 15.38 -5.01 8.61
CA SER A 832 14.92 -3.61 8.68
C SER A 832 15.29 -2.76 7.46
N LEU A 833 16.26 -3.16 6.64
CA LEU A 833 16.54 -2.52 5.35
C LEU A 833 15.47 -2.83 4.27
N ASN A 834 14.71 -3.91 4.43
CA ASN A 834 13.75 -4.35 3.43
C ASN A 834 12.43 -3.55 3.55
N GLY A 835 12.07 -2.81 2.49
CA GLY A 835 10.92 -1.88 2.51
C GLY A 835 11.29 -0.41 2.73
N ILE A 836 12.58 -0.07 2.81
CA ILE A 836 13.05 1.33 2.75
C ILE A 836 13.28 1.71 1.28
N GLN A 837 12.58 2.73 0.75
CA GLN A 837 12.76 3.13 -0.65
C GLN A 837 14.19 3.62 -0.94
N PHE A 838 14.86 4.27 0.00
CA PHE A 838 16.29 4.59 -0.14
C PHE A 838 17.14 3.35 -0.44
N TRP A 839 16.92 2.22 0.24
CA TRP A 839 17.65 0.99 -0.02
C TRP A 839 17.34 0.40 -1.40
N ASP A 840 16.08 0.45 -1.84
CA ASP A 840 15.71 0.00 -3.20
C ASP A 840 16.28 0.92 -4.29
N ARG A 841 16.35 2.23 -4.03
CA ARG A 841 17.05 3.20 -4.90
C ARG A 841 18.57 3.02 -4.90
N CYS A 842 19.18 2.56 -3.80
CA CYS A 842 20.59 2.14 -3.77
C CYS A 842 20.82 0.87 -4.59
N LYS A 843 19.94 -0.14 -4.51
CA LYS A 843 20.00 -1.33 -5.38
C LYS A 843 19.92 -0.95 -6.86
N LEU A 844 19.08 0.04 -7.19
CA LEU A 844 18.91 0.56 -8.55
C LEU A 844 20.23 1.08 -9.15
N PHE A 845 21.15 1.62 -8.35
CA PHE A 845 22.47 2.06 -8.83
C PHE A 845 23.36 0.89 -9.29
N LEU A 846 23.15 -0.30 -8.73
CA LEU A 846 23.86 -1.54 -9.11
C LEU A 846 23.10 -2.38 -10.15
N MET A 847 21.87 -1.98 -10.50
CA MET A 847 20.98 -2.74 -11.36
C MET A 847 21.07 -2.24 -12.81
N PRO A 848 21.31 -3.12 -13.81
CA PRO A 848 21.30 -2.71 -15.20
C PRO A 848 19.87 -2.35 -15.64
N ALA A 849 19.72 -1.26 -16.40
CA ALA A 849 18.43 -0.69 -16.83
C ALA A 849 17.48 -1.70 -17.51
N LYS A 850 18.01 -2.79 -18.10
CA LYS A 850 17.20 -3.87 -18.72
C LYS A 850 16.41 -4.74 -17.73
N HIS A 851 16.82 -4.81 -16.47
CA HIS A 851 16.17 -5.64 -15.44
C HIS A 851 15.39 -4.82 -14.42
N GLN A 852 15.25 -3.52 -14.68
CA GLN A 852 14.70 -2.55 -13.74
C GLN A 852 13.20 -2.82 -13.47
N PRO A 853 12.78 -2.96 -12.20
CA PRO A 853 11.37 -3.17 -11.86
C PRO A 853 10.54 -1.90 -12.03
N ASP A 854 9.25 -2.07 -12.31
CA ASP A 854 8.28 -0.99 -12.58
C ASP A 854 7.85 -0.21 -11.33
N TYR A 855 8.78 0.41 -10.61
CA TYR A 855 8.42 1.35 -9.55
C TYR A 855 7.76 2.60 -10.13
N ALA A 856 6.60 2.99 -9.58
CA ALA A 856 5.82 4.10 -10.10
C ALA A 856 6.56 5.46 -10.13
N PHE A 857 7.54 5.71 -9.26
CA PHE A 857 8.37 6.92 -9.32
C PHE A 857 9.30 6.97 -10.56
N LEU A 858 9.67 5.82 -11.13
CA LEU A 858 10.48 5.73 -12.35
C LEU A 858 9.73 6.17 -13.61
N ARG A 859 8.39 6.14 -13.58
CA ARG A 859 7.54 6.58 -14.69
C ARG A 859 7.45 8.12 -14.78
N HIS A 860 7.65 8.81 -13.66
CA HIS A 860 7.45 10.27 -13.56
C HIS A 860 8.75 11.08 -13.43
N VAL A 861 9.86 10.48 -12.99
CA VAL A 861 11.14 11.18 -12.79
C VAL A 861 12.28 10.49 -13.55
N PRO A 862 13.11 11.21 -14.32
CA PRO A 862 14.21 10.61 -15.08
C PRO A 862 15.32 10.06 -14.17
N LEU A 863 15.81 8.86 -14.50
CA LEU A 863 16.86 8.10 -13.80
C LEU A 863 18.04 8.94 -13.30
N ARG A 864 18.57 9.86 -14.13
CA ARG A 864 19.72 10.72 -13.74
C ARG A 864 19.43 11.59 -12.51
N ARG A 865 18.19 12.10 -12.38
CA ARG A 865 17.78 12.91 -11.22
C ARG A 865 17.62 12.05 -9.96
N ILE A 866 17.09 10.84 -10.11
CA ILE A 866 16.98 9.86 -9.02
C ILE A 866 18.37 9.48 -8.52
N HIS A 867 19.32 9.17 -9.42
CA HIS A 867 20.69 8.85 -9.02
C HIS A 867 21.40 10.02 -8.32
N LEU A 868 21.23 11.25 -8.82
CA LEU A 868 21.77 12.46 -8.16
C LEU A 868 21.20 12.62 -6.74
N PHE A 869 19.88 12.47 -6.57
CA PHE A 869 19.22 12.52 -5.26
C PHE A 869 19.77 11.46 -4.32
N THR A 870 19.89 10.20 -4.78
CA THR A 870 20.46 9.12 -3.95
C THR A 870 21.92 9.34 -3.59
N LEU A 871 22.72 9.93 -4.48
CA LEU A 871 24.12 10.23 -4.22
C LEU A 871 24.25 11.29 -3.12
N VAL A 872 23.42 12.34 -3.14
CA VAL A 872 23.34 13.31 -2.03
C VAL A 872 22.94 12.63 -0.72
N GLN A 873 21.96 11.72 -0.75
CA GLN A 873 21.53 10.98 0.44
C GLN A 873 22.65 10.06 1.00
N ILE A 874 23.38 9.35 0.13
CA ILE A 874 24.54 8.52 0.50
C ILE A 874 25.68 9.37 1.08
N LEU A 875 25.99 10.51 0.46
CA LEU A 875 27.01 11.45 0.96
C LEU A 875 26.64 11.96 2.35
N CYS A 876 25.37 12.33 2.55
CA CYS A 876 24.87 12.77 3.85
C CYS A 876 24.98 11.64 4.90
N LEU A 877 24.57 10.42 4.55
CA LEU A 877 24.68 9.23 5.39
C LEU A 877 26.15 8.93 5.77
N ALA A 878 27.09 9.09 4.85
CA ALA A 878 28.51 8.92 5.10
C ALA A 878 29.06 9.97 6.09
N VAL A 879 28.63 11.22 5.99
CA VAL A 879 28.96 12.28 6.96
C VAL A 879 28.41 11.94 8.35
N LEU A 880 27.14 11.49 8.45
CA LEU A 880 26.55 11.01 9.71
C LEU A 880 27.36 9.86 10.32
N TRP A 881 27.79 8.90 9.49
CA TRP A 881 28.58 7.74 9.91
C TRP A 881 29.96 8.12 10.45
N ILE A 882 30.68 9.01 9.74
CA ILE A 882 32.00 9.49 10.14
C ILE A 882 31.90 10.20 11.49
N LEU A 883 30.96 11.15 11.64
CA LEU A 883 30.78 11.90 12.87
C LEU A 883 30.36 10.99 14.04
N LYS A 884 29.51 9.99 13.79
CA LYS A 884 29.13 8.94 14.76
C LYS A 884 30.30 8.05 15.20
N SER A 885 31.41 7.99 14.45
CA SER A 885 32.61 7.26 14.87
C SER A 885 33.56 8.09 15.77
N THR A 886 33.31 9.40 15.87
CA THR A 886 34.08 10.34 16.72
C THR A 886 33.36 10.63 18.05
N VAL A 887 34.06 11.29 18.98
CA VAL A 887 33.48 11.78 20.25
C VAL A 887 32.34 12.80 20.01
N ALA A 888 32.27 13.43 18.84
CA ALA A 888 31.17 14.32 18.45
C ALA A 888 29.81 13.59 18.25
N ALA A 889 29.76 12.25 18.38
CA ALA A 889 28.53 11.46 18.37
C ALA A 889 27.47 11.90 19.41
N ILE A 890 27.83 12.73 20.38
CA ILE A 890 26.92 13.33 21.36
C ILE A 890 26.04 14.43 20.72
N ILE A 891 26.52 15.10 19.67
CA ILE A 891 25.80 16.15 18.90
C ILE A 891 24.90 15.53 17.81
N PHE A 892 24.89 14.19 17.70
CA PHE A 892 24.16 13.42 16.69
C PHE A 892 22.68 13.80 16.49
N PRO A 893 21.87 14.08 17.52
CA PRO A 893 20.49 14.55 17.34
C PRO A 893 20.39 15.92 16.63
N VAL A 894 21.28 16.86 16.95
CA VAL A 894 21.33 18.19 16.32
C VAL A 894 21.75 18.08 14.85
N MET A 895 22.64 17.12 14.55
CA MET A 895 23.06 16.82 13.19
C MET A 895 21.92 16.23 12.33
N ILE A 896 21.01 15.44 12.91
CA ILE A 896 19.79 14.99 12.22
C ILE A 896 18.88 16.18 11.88
N LEU A 897 18.78 17.18 12.76
CA LEU A 897 18.11 18.44 12.45
C LEU A 897 18.78 19.17 11.27
N GLY A 898 20.09 19.05 11.13
CA GLY A 898 20.85 19.49 9.96
C GLY A 898 20.43 18.81 8.65
N LEU A 899 19.96 17.56 8.68
CA LEU A 899 19.42 16.87 7.49
C LEU A 899 18.14 17.53 6.97
N ILE A 900 17.35 18.13 7.85
CA ILE A 900 16.16 18.90 7.48
C ILE A 900 16.58 20.17 6.71
N ILE A 901 17.68 20.80 7.12
CA ILE A 901 18.26 21.95 6.40
C ILE A 901 18.79 21.50 5.03
N VAL A 902 19.53 20.40 4.96
CA VAL A 902 19.99 19.80 3.69
C VAL A 902 18.79 19.47 2.78
N ARG A 903 17.69 18.96 3.34
CA ARG A 903 16.47 18.69 2.59
C ARG A 903 15.83 19.96 2.05
N ARG A 904 15.83 21.06 2.80
CA ARG A 904 15.35 22.37 2.36
C ARG A 904 16.26 23.02 1.32
N LEU A 905 17.56 22.71 1.33
CA LEU A 905 18.50 23.10 0.28
C LEU A 905 18.30 22.31 -1.03
N LEU A 906 17.82 21.05 -0.95
CA LEU A 906 17.45 20.27 -2.14
C LEU A 906 16.27 20.89 -2.92
N ASP A 907 15.41 21.69 -2.29
CA ASP A 907 14.35 22.45 -2.96
C ASP A 907 14.90 23.55 -3.91
N LEU A 908 16.19 23.89 -3.82
CA LEU A 908 16.86 24.80 -4.76
C LEU A 908 17.39 24.08 -6.03
N ILE A 909 17.53 22.75 -5.98
CA ILE A 909 18.19 21.95 -7.03
C ILE A 909 17.16 21.15 -7.84
N PHE A 910 16.06 20.72 -7.22
CA PHE A 910 15.02 19.89 -7.83
C PHE A 910 13.69 20.63 -7.93
N SER A 911 12.87 20.29 -8.94
CA SER A 911 11.50 20.81 -9.03
C SER A 911 10.63 20.21 -7.91
N GLN A 912 9.62 20.97 -7.47
CA GLN A 912 8.66 20.46 -6.49
C GLN A 912 7.90 19.21 -6.98
N HIS A 913 7.69 19.08 -8.29
CA HIS A 913 7.13 17.88 -8.91
C HIS A 913 8.02 16.65 -8.71
N ASP A 914 9.31 16.73 -9.03
CA ASP A 914 10.22 15.58 -8.90
C ASP A 914 10.37 15.14 -7.43
N LEU A 915 10.44 16.12 -6.53
CA LEU A 915 10.49 15.88 -5.09
C LEU A 915 9.19 15.28 -4.53
N ALA A 916 8.03 15.68 -5.06
CA ALA A 916 6.74 15.09 -4.66
C ALA A 916 6.68 13.59 -4.99
N TRP A 917 7.18 13.16 -6.16
CA TRP A 917 7.21 11.74 -6.53
C TRP A 917 8.27 10.92 -5.79
N ILE A 918 9.33 11.56 -5.27
CA ILE A 918 10.42 10.90 -4.55
C ILE A 918 10.15 10.81 -3.03
N ASP A 919 9.55 11.84 -2.42
CA ASP A 919 9.38 11.93 -0.96
C ASP A 919 7.94 11.77 -0.46
N ASN A 920 6.90 12.06 -1.25
CA ASN A 920 5.53 11.84 -0.77
C ASN A 920 5.19 10.35 -0.75
N ILE A 921 4.19 10.01 0.06
CA ILE A 921 3.58 8.69 0.07
C ILE A 921 2.74 8.59 -1.20
N LEU A 922 3.13 7.71 -2.14
CA LEU A 922 2.35 7.46 -3.34
C LEU A 922 0.91 7.06 -2.92
N PRO A 923 -0.14 7.63 -3.53
CA PRO A 923 -1.50 7.21 -3.24
C PRO A 923 -1.67 5.74 -3.67
N GLU A 924 -1.90 4.85 -2.70
CA GLU A 924 -2.31 3.48 -3.00
C GLU A 924 -3.57 3.51 -3.87
N LYS A 925 -3.54 2.76 -4.97
CA LYS A 925 -4.67 2.61 -5.91
C LYS A 925 -5.97 2.22 -5.19
N GLU A 926 -5.85 1.54 -4.04
CA GLU A 926 -6.94 1.11 -3.16
C GLU A 926 -7.76 2.25 -2.53
N LYS A 927 -7.23 3.46 -2.29
CA LYS A 927 -8.05 4.53 -1.69
C LYS A 927 -9.22 4.94 -2.57
N LYS A 928 -9.02 4.97 -3.91
CA LYS A 928 -10.09 5.25 -4.88
C LYS A 928 -11.14 4.13 -4.94
N GLU A 929 -10.79 2.89 -4.58
CA GLU A 929 -11.72 1.75 -4.40
C GLU A 929 -12.51 1.85 -3.09
N VAL A 930 -11.82 2.10 -1.97
CA VAL A 930 -12.41 2.12 -0.63
C VAL A 930 -13.33 3.32 -0.44
N ASP A 931 -12.98 4.50 -0.97
CA ASP A 931 -13.88 5.66 -0.93
C ASP A 931 -15.08 5.51 -1.89
N LYS A 932 -14.93 4.78 -3.01
CA LYS A 932 -16.08 4.35 -3.83
C LYS A 932 -17.00 3.41 -3.02
N LYS A 933 -16.44 2.44 -2.27
CA LYS A 933 -17.22 1.53 -1.39
C LYS A 933 -17.87 2.27 -0.20
N LYS A 934 -17.19 3.23 0.44
CA LYS A 934 -17.75 4.08 1.51
C LYS A 934 -18.84 5.02 1.01
N LYS A 935 -18.66 5.67 -0.14
CA LYS A 935 -19.71 6.49 -0.78
C LYS A 935 -20.92 5.65 -1.20
N ARG A 936 -20.71 4.43 -1.70
CA ARG A 936 -21.79 3.46 -1.95
C ARG A 936 -22.57 3.12 -0.68
N ARG A 937 -21.90 2.83 0.44
CA ARG A 937 -22.57 2.52 1.73
C ARG A 937 -23.29 3.71 2.36
N LYS A 938 -22.71 4.92 2.37
CA LYS A 938 -23.41 6.12 2.90
C LYS A 938 -24.64 6.48 2.07
N GLY A 939 -24.59 6.34 0.75
CA GLY A 939 -25.76 6.53 -0.13
C GLY A 939 -26.85 5.45 -0.02
N THR A 940 -26.75 4.49 0.90
CA THR A 940 -27.80 3.50 1.17
C THR A 940 -28.52 3.74 2.52
N GLN A 941 -28.24 4.85 3.20
CA GLN A 941 -28.69 5.07 4.59
C GLN A 941 -29.20 6.50 4.88
N GLU A 942 -29.57 7.26 3.85
CA GLU A 942 -30.12 8.63 3.95
C GLU A 942 -31.43 8.77 3.14
N ASP A 943 -32.31 7.76 3.19
CA ASP A 943 -33.64 7.80 2.53
C ASP A 943 -34.64 6.86 3.24
N SER A 944 -34.97 7.14 4.51
CA SER A 944 -35.96 6.36 5.32
C SER A 944 -36.48 7.12 6.58
N ASP A 945 -37.16 8.25 6.39
CA ASP A 945 -37.95 8.98 7.41
C ASP A 945 -39.28 9.38 6.72
N GLU A 946 -40.51 9.30 7.26
CA GLU A 946 -41.14 8.72 8.47
C GLU A 946 -42.58 8.27 8.07
N GLU A 947 -43.18 7.25 8.70
CA GLU A 947 -44.63 7.17 9.03
C GLU A 947 -44.93 5.90 9.91
N PRO A 948 -46.10 5.78 10.58
CA PRO A 948 -46.11 5.57 12.02
C PRO A 948 -46.15 4.13 12.56
N GLN A 949 -45.88 4.06 13.86
CA GLN A 949 -45.56 2.87 14.65
C GLN A 949 -46.81 2.08 15.11
N PHE A 950 -46.80 0.76 14.88
CA PHE A 950 -47.67 -0.21 15.55
C PHE A 950 -46.82 -1.24 16.34
N PRO A 951 -47.23 -1.65 17.55
CA PRO A 951 -46.44 -2.55 18.39
C PRO A 951 -46.50 -4.02 17.92
N PRO A 952 -45.46 -4.83 18.18
CA PRO A 952 -45.38 -6.21 17.70
C PRO A 952 -46.25 -7.17 18.54
N PRO A 953 -46.90 -8.18 17.92
CA PRO A 953 -47.57 -9.24 18.65
C PRO A 953 -46.58 -10.22 19.28
N SER A 954 -46.97 -10.77 20.44
CA SER A 954 -46.16 -11.62 21.30
C SER A 954 -45.83 -13.00 20.73
N VAL A 955 -44.64 -13.50 21.07
CA VAL A 955 -44.20 -14.88 20.81
C VAL A 955 -45.13 -15.90 21.47
N ILE A 956 -45.66 -16.83 20.68
CA ILE A 956 -46.23 -18.11 21.16
C ILE A 956 -45.35 -19.24 20.61
N LYS A 957 -44.80 -20.06 21.52
CA LYS A 957 -44.05 -21.26 21.18
C LYS A 957 -45.01 -22.43 21.01
N ILE A 958 -44.83 -23.24 19.96
CA ILE A 958 -45.37 -24.59 19.86
C ILE A 958 -44.20 -25.51 19.45
N PRO A 959 -43.84 -26.54 20.23
CA PRO A 959 -42.86 -27.53 19.82
C PRO A 959 -43.51 -28.59 18.92
N MET A 960 -42.76 -29.13 17.96
CA MET A 960 -43.13 -30.36 17.26
C MET A 960 -41.96 -31.35 17.28
N GLU A 961 -42.29 -32.58 17.65
CA GLU A 961 -41.38 -33.71 17.76
C GLU A 961 -41.44 -34.59 16.50
N SER A 962 -40.49 -35.51 16.36
CA SER A 962 -40.18 -36.22 15.11
C SER A 962 -41.18 -37.31 14.69
N VAL A 963 -41.34 -37.52 13.38
CA VAL A 963 -41.83 -38.78 12.79
C VAL A 963 -40.92 -39.19 11.61
N GLN A 964 -40.65 -40.50 11.51
CA GLN A 964 -39.78 -41.13 10.50
C GLN A 964 -40.50 -41.33 9.15
N SER A 965 -39.73 -41.47 8.05
CA SER A 965 -40.24 -42.05 6.80
C SER A 965 -39.12 -42.72 6.00
N ASP A 966 -39.34 -43.97 5.61
CA ASP A 966 -38.50 -44.81 4.74
C ASP A 966 -39.44 -45.88 4.14
N PRO A 967 -39.12 -46.59 3.04
CA PRO A 967 -38.78 -46.09 1.70
C PRO A 967 -39.63 -46.75 0.57
N GLN A 968 -39.56 -46.25 -0.69
CA GLN A 968 -39.32 -47.08 -1.92
C GLN A 968 -39.39 -46.33 -3.28
N ASN A 969 -38.28 -46.42 -4.03
CA ASN A 969 -38.09 -46.62 -5.48
C ASN A 969 -38.84 -45.83 -6.59
N GLY A 970 -38.06 -45.19 -7.49
CA GLY A 970 -38.52 -44.73 -8.81
C GLY A 970 -37.53 -43.92 -9.69
N ILE A 971 -36.41 -44.52 -10.12
CA ILE A 971 -35.74 -44.42 -11.46
C ILE A 971 -36.02 -43.14 -12.33
N HIS A 972 -35.09 -42.31 -12.84
CA HIS A 972 -33.60 -42.30 -12.95
C HIS A 972 -33.07 -40.94 -13.49
N CYS A 973 -31.81 -40.51 -13.26
CA CYS A 973 -30.88 -39.94 -14.28
C CYS A 973 -29.47 -39.51 -13.78
N ILE A 974 -28.50 -40.40 -13.99
CA ILE A 974 -27.08 -40.19 -14.39
C ILE A 974 -26.33 -38.89 -13.98
N THR A 975 -25.37 -39.03 -13.05
CA THR A 975 -24.18 -38.14 -12.94
C THR A 975 -22.88 -38.92 -13.11
N ARG A 976 -21.99 -38.46 -14.00
CA ARG A 976 -20.75 -39.17 -14.38
C ARG A 976 -19.55 -38.73 -13.53
N LYS A 977 -19.17 -39.52 -12.51
CA LYS A 977 -17.88 -39.35 -11.81
C LYS A 977 -16.71 -39.73 -12.74
N ARG A 978 -15.59 -39.01 -12.64
CA ARG A 978 -14.32 -39.37 -13.29
C ARG A 978 -13.24 -39.49 -12.22
N SER A 979 -12.72 -40.70 -12.05
CA SER A 979 -11.58 -41.03 -11.18
C SER A 979 -10.29 -41.06 -11.99
N SER A 980 -9.17 -40.63 -11.38
CA SER A 980 -7.83 -40.93 -11.90
C SER A 980 -6.82 -40.97 -10.75
N SER A 981 -6.56 -42.17 -10.23
CA SER A 981 -5.35 -42.47 -9.47
C SER A 981 -4.22 -42.79 -10.46
N TRP A 982 -3.10 -42.09 -10.37
CA TRP A 982 -1.85 -42.51 -11.02
C TRP A 982 -0.75 -42.55 -9.96
N SER A 983 -0.42 -43.77 -9.56
CA SER A 983 0.75 -44.11 -8.76
C SER A 983 1.97 -44.25 -9.66
N TYR A 984 3.11 -43.70 -9.25
CA TYR A 984 4.42 -44.07 -9.77
C TYR A 984 5.22 -44.79 -8.70
N SER A 985 5.90 -45.87 -9.12
CA SER A 985 6.86 -46.62 -8.33
C SER A 985 8.18 -46.66 -9.09
N LEU A 986 9.29 -46.63 -8.34
CA LEU A 986 10.69 -46.54 -8.77
C LEU A 986 11.11 -45.17 -9.36
#